data_AF-A0A9D9XMW6-F1
#
_entry.id   AF-A0A9D9XMW6-F1
#
_cell.length_a   1.000
_cell.length_b   1.000
_cell.length_c   1.000
_cell.angle_alpha   90.00
_cell.angle_beta   90.00
_cell.angle_gamma   90.00
#
_symmetry.space_group_name_H-M   'P 1'
#
loop_
_entity.id
_entity.type
_entity.pdbx_description
1 polymer ?
#
loop_
_entity_poly.entity_id
_entity_poly.type
_entity_poly.pdbx_seq_one_letter_code
_entity_poly.pdbx_strand_id
1 'polypeptide(L)'
;MNLKLTFKKFTVISLLLMTFTKILAQRTGEDADFESRMINEGRNAGHIKLRNERKAAKLGGPENQAERERIIDSLYKNNLLYKSQNTSSKNQRQSAAGDVIPAPLPITTPLSFFNRQIEGYFQINKITQNEDGVRLDRTVYNPDSNRIYVLNEPGNLYDGKLVNNGVLVMRNHRIIINDKGFAGVKLTTGKFRLIAASNPADWYSNSWASGAFFYSDDEGLSWKESTGGAFTAKNVYWTDVMKNGDILSLVNRYVGSVNSMAIIRSRDYGVTYSVVKSWPLTESNRYICTKLYNTDDQCILVRKLSGQSINQVFEYKNNTWNLLDTLVSSNAPATITGTNLNGIKVYISTDNGGGFYTENGKDFIAKPNLPDKLETVAPFNALYVFSREAQHDFSVDGGNTFVKYPNNNGTTGWDPKHLTFYKKNDGTWIFVIANDMGLTFNTSTTYPSAESSWKYVNKENTHAILHGGVADDISGLTITCHQDPGTFELTKTGDDTYLSVKKNGADGLRAAISNNGKAYWYRHYWDAFYHNHAAKTGDTRKASTNVLSDDWYTPPFVGSTKPNQDAIYVSGYAKLKRLTYNATNTITKIDLPYNFFIEAGDSTWGVAVAKSDYKRIYVATKNKRFFTSKDEGQTWTETTYSGSKPDPRTIYTYNQNSGYDIDVSDTDPDYVVWSGGSGANSILVSKDGGVTFKTMTKGMPTSERAINISLSPDHQLAFSGNFYFYTAKDSTWHSMKSTSVPSGTIVKSVQFLPTQNKVRYFTWGAGMLDFNITKIIGKDYFKFILVSGEVNSANNASSINWNVIEDENIAYYTVLRSTDSLNFVSIGNKTALANNLPTNNYQMPDSLKDITAPVAKIYYQIVSVYKDSSRVRSNTISMGGILGPLKLHFEEFSLSNKDNIVNIKWKAPNANLQSLTLQKSTDGENFVDVKTIIKSSNTNLNSNVFTDKISNAANNETVYYRIVSKDANNQTQYSSILATQKLVITDLISLKTQKISLSPNPAKNYLDINLKNISSPFETSIVDILGKNHLVHKPTEIVKDEKYSLDISSLESGIYFLKLASKQTIFIKKFIKTKNN
;
A
#
# COMPACT_ATOMS: atom_id res chain seq x y z
N MET A 1 22.14 -37.23 32.27
CA MET A 1 21.04 -37.87 33.01
C MET A 1 20.61 -36.93 34.15
N ASN A 2 19.82 -35.90 33.81
CA ASN A 2 19.06 -35.05 34.75
C ASN A 2 18.34 -33.97 33.92
N LEU A 3 17.20 -34.32 33.31
CA LEU A 3 16.31 -33.34 32.65
C LEU A 3 14.88 -33.90 32.47
N LYS A 4 14.44 -34.78 33.40
CA LYS A 4 13.09 -35.37 33.40
C LYS A 4 12.25 -35.05 34.66
N LEU A 5 12.75 -34.23 35.60
CA LEU A 5 12.03 -33.94 36.85
C LEU A 5 11.31 -32.59 36.94
N THR A 6 11.46 -31.68 35.98
CA THR A 6 10.86 -30.33 36.09
C THR A 6 9.43 -30.23 35.52
N PHE A 7 9.01 -31.18 34.68
CA PHE A 7 7.69 -31.13 34.02
C PHE A 7 6.53 -31.71 34.85
N LYS A 8 6.78 -32.53 35.88
CA LYS A 8 5.71 -33.14 36.70
C LYS A 8 5.19 -32.27 37.84
N LYS A 9 5.84 -31.15 38.18
CA LYS A 9 5.37 -30.25 39.27
C LYS A 9 4.30 -29.24 38.82
N PHE A 10 4.19 -28.92 37.52
CA PHE A 10 3.19 -27.96 37.02
C PHE A 10 1.78 -28.55 36.85
N THR A 11 1.67 -29.86 36.61
CA THR A 11 0.36 -30.51 36.40
C THR A 11 -0.40 -30.74 37.71
N VAL A 12 0.31 -30.92 38.84
CA VAL A 12 -0.32 -31.17 40.16
C VAL A 12 -0.84 -29.88 40.81
N ILE A 13 -0.19 -28.73 40.58
CA ILE A 13 -0.64 -27.42 41.09
C ILE A 13 -1.90 -26.92 40.33
N SER A 14 -2.01 -27.24 39.04
CA SER A 14 -3.18 -26.86 38.22
C SER A 14 -4.45 -27.65 38.57
N LEU A 15 -4.32 -28.92 39.00
CA LEU A 15 -5.47 -29.72 39.48
C LEU A 15 -5.96 -29.30 40.88
N LEU A 16 -5.05 -28.88 41.76
CA LEU A 16 -5.43 -28.37 43.09
C LEU A 16 -6.10 -26.99 43.02
N LEU A 17 -5.69 -26.12 42.08
CA LEU A 17 -6.33 -24.81 41.88
C LEU A 17 -7.75 -24.91 41.30
N MET A 18 -8.01 -25.89 40.42
CA MET A 18 -9.35 -26.14 39.85
C MET A 18 -10.33 -26.75 40.86
N THR A 19 -9.83 -27.44 41.88
CA THR A 19 -10.68 -28.03 42.94
C THR A 19 -11.04 -26.99 44.01
N PHE A 20 -10.15 -26.01 44.26
CA PHE A 20 -10.41 -24.90 45.20
C PHE A 20 -11.38 -23.84 44.64
N THR A 21 -11.37 -23.58 43.33
CA THR A 21 -12.32 -22.63 42.70
C THR A 21 -13.75 -23.16 42.64
N LYS A 22 -13.94 -24.49 42.52
CA LYS A 22 -15.28 -25.11 42.58
C LYS A 22 -15.91 -25.10 43.97
N ILE A 23 -15.09 -25.13 45.03
CA ILE A 23 -15.58 -25.10 46.42
C ILE A 23 -15.87 -23.65 46.89
N LEU A 24 -15.16 -22.64 46.35
CA LEU A 24 -15.48 -21.23 46.63
C LEU A 24 -16.74 -20.73 45.90
N ALA A 25 -17.01 -21.23 44.69
CA ALA A 25 -18.20 -20.87 43.89
C ALA A 25 -19.53 -21.35 44.49
N GLN A 26 -19.52 -22.33 45.40
CA GLN A 26 -20.73 -22.78 46.12
C GLN A 26 -21.03 -21.97 47.40
N ARG A 27 -20.24 -20.95 47.74
CA ARG A 27 -20.45 -20.14 48.96
C ARG A 27 -20.75 -18.66 48.76
N THR A 28 -20.73 -18.09 47.55
CA THR A 28 -20.90 -16.64 47.34
C THR A 28 -22.11 -16.19 46.54
N GLY A 29 -22.99 -17.08 46.05
CA GLY A 29 -24.31 -16.68 45.54
C GLY A 29 -24.35 -15.64 44.40
N GLU A 30 -23.33 -15.57 43.54
CA GLU A 30 -23.16 -14.51 42.54
C GLU A 30 -23.54 -14.87 41.09
N ASP A 31 -24.36 -15.90 40.87
CA ASP A 31 -24.85 -16.26 39.51
C ASP A 31 -26.34 -15.90 39.25
N ALA A 32 -27.03 -15.29 40.21
CA ALA A 32 -28.45 -14.93 40.06
C ALA A 32 -28.69 -13.59 39.32
N ASP A 33 -27.66 -12.74 39.11
CA ASP A 33 -27.81 -11.40 38.53
C ASP A 33 -27.38 -11.28 37.06
N PHE A 34 -26.88 -12.37 36.45
CA PHE A 34 -26.51 -12.41 35.03
C PHE A 34 -27.70 -12.80 34.14
N GLU A 35 -28.56 -13.72 34.58
CA GLU A 35 -29.81 -14.05 33.87
C GLU A 35 -30.93 -13.01 34.09
N SER A 36 -30.94 -12.30 35.22
CA SER A 36 -31.94 -11.25 35.50
C SER A 36 -31.80 -10.03 34.57
N ARG A 37 -30.57 -9.70 34.16
CA ARG A 37 -30.25 -8.54 33.30
C ARG A 37 -30.53 -8.79 31.81
N MET A 38 -30.35 -10.02 31.33
CA MET A 38 -30.72 -10.42 29.96
C MET A 38 -32.24 -10.47 29.73
N ILE A 39 -33.04 -10.59 30.79
CA ILE A 39 -34.51 -10.64 30.71
C ILE A 39 -35.15 -9.23 30.73
N ASN A 40 -34.49 -8.20 31.25
CA ASN A 40 -35.08 -6.86 31.41
C ASN A 40 -34.93 -5.92 30.20
N GLU A 41 -33.90 -6.05 29.37
CA GLU A 41 -33.72 -5.16 28.20
C GLU A 41 -34.59 -5.58 26.99
N GLY A 42 -34.96 -6.86 26.88
CA GLY A 42 -35.96 -7.33 25.89
C GLY A 42 -37.41 -7.03 26.27
N ARG A 43 -37.69 -6.71 27.54
CA ARG A 43 -39.04 -6.51 28.07
C ARG A 43 -39.63 -5.13 27.77
N ASN A 44 -38.84 -4.05 27.74
CA ASN A 44 -39.43 -2.70 27.58
C ASN A 44 -39.96 -2.39 26.16
N ALA A 45 -39.34 -2.91 25.09
CA ALA A 45 -39.87 -2.75 23.73
C ALA A 45 -41.02 -3.73 23.42
N GLY A 46 -40.93 -4.97 23.93
CA GLY A 46 -42.00 -5.98 23.83
C GLY A 46 -43.26 -5.59 24.59
N HIS A 47 -43.13 -5.00 25.78
CA HIS A 47 -44.28 -4.56 26.58
C HIS A 47 -45.03 -3.35 25.97
N ILE A 48 -44.36 -2.41 25.30
CA ILE A 48 -45.05 -1.27 24.64
C ILE A 48 -45.81 -1.76 23.39
N LYS A 49 -45.22 -2.66 22.60
CA LYS A 49 -45.86 -3.27 21.43
C LYS A 49 -47.06 -4.13 21.82
N LEU A 50 -46.91 -5.04 22.80
CA LEU A 50 -48.00 -5.87 23.32
C LEU A 50 -49.11 -5.04 24.00
N ARG A 51 -48.79 -3.91 24.63
CA ARG A 51 -49.77 -3.01 25.27
C ARG A 51 -50.59 -2.24 24.23
N ASN A 52 -49.97 -1.80 23.13
CA ASN A 52 -50.66 -1.11 22.03
C ASN A 52 -51.48 -2.08 21.15
N GLU A 53 -50.97 -3.29 20.89
CA GLU A 53 -51.70 -4.36 20.18
C GLU A 53 -52.93 -4.81 20.99
N ARG A 54 -52.82 -4.95 22.32
CA ARG A 54 -53.97 -5.24 23.21
C ARG A 54 -54.97 -4.08 23.29
N LYS A 55 -54.54 -2.82 23.12
CA LYS A 55 -55.43 -1.64 23.08
C LYS A 55 -56.21 -1.60 21.76
N ALA A 56 -55.55 -1.85 20.63
CA ALA A 56 -56.18 -1.92 19.31
C ALA A 56 -57.17 -3.10 19.17
N ALA A 57 -56.87 -4.24 19.82
CA ALA A 57 -57.74 -5.41 19.87
C ALA A 57 -59.00 -5.22 20.75
N LYS A 58 -58.99 -4.28 21.71
CA LYS A 58 -60.15 -3.96 22.58
C LYS A 58 -61.08 -2.87 22.03
N LEU A 59 -60.68 -2.17 20.97
CA LEU A 59 -61.52 -1.19 20.28
C LEU A 59 -62.30 -1.90 19.17
N GLY A 60 -63.52 -2.31 19.49
CA GLY A 60 -64.50 -2.83 18.54
C GLY A 60 -65.68 -1.87 18.44
N GLY A 61 -66.04 -1.47 17.21
CA GLY A 61 -67.14 -0.53 16.92
C GLY A 61 -66.69 0.61 15.97
N PRO A 62 -67.55 1.04 15.03
CA PRO A 62 -67.21 2.06 14.01
C PRO A 62 -66.86 3.44 14.61
N GLU A 63 -67.28 3.72 15.85
CA GLU A 63 -66.95 4.97 16.58
C GLU A 63 -65.44 5.18 16.85
N ASN A 64 -64.62 4.12 16.78
CA ASN A 64 -63.21 4.15 17.22
C ASN A 64 -62.19 4.09 16.07
N GLN A 65 -62.62 4.28 14.82
CA GLN A 65 -61.77 4.09 13.64
C GLN A 65 -60.58 5.07 13.58
N ALA A 66 -60.79 6.34 13.90
CA ALA A 66 -59.73 7.37 13.87
C ALA A 66 -58.62 7.12 14.91
N GLU A 67 -58.98 6.64 16.10
CA GLU A 67 -58.01 6.29 17.15
C GLU A 67 -57.21 5.04 16.76
N ARG A 68 -57.85 4.07 16.08
CA ARG A 68 -57.19 2.89 15.50
C ARG A 68 -56.18 3.26 14.43
N GLU A 69 -56.55 4.15 13.52
CA GLU A 69 -55.66 4.64 12.46
C GLU A 69 -54.47 5.43 13.03
N ARG A 70 -54.67 6.25 14.09
CA ARG A 70 -53.57 6.89 14.82
C ARG A 70 -52.60 5.89 15.48
N ILE A 71 -53.13 4.83 16.09
CA ILE A 71 -52.30 3.80 16.73
C ILE A 71 -51.53 3.00 15.67
N ILE A 72 -52.16 2.68 14.53
CA ILE A 72 -51.50 2.00 13.41
C ILE A 72 -50.43 2.89 12.77
N ASP A 73 -50.69 4.19 12.55
CA ASP A 73 -49.71 5.13 12.01
C ASP A 73 -48.53 5.35 12.98
N SER A 74 -48.78 5.37 14.29
CA SER A 74 -47.72 5.38 15.33
C SER A 74 -46.88 4.10 15.29
N LEU A 75 -47.50 2.93 15.11
CA LEU A 75 -46.81 1.65 14.96
C LEU A 75 -46.00 1.59 13.64
N TYR A 76 -46.51 2.19 12.55
CA TYR A 76 -45.84 2.26 11.26
C TYR A 76 -44.65 3.23 11.28
N LYS A 77 -44.81 4.42 11.86
CA LYS A 77 -43.74 5.42 12.03
C LYS A 77 -42.64 4.93 12.97
N ASN A 78 -42.98 4.26 14.07
CA ASN A 78 -41.98 3.66 14.95
C ASN A 78 -41.24 2.50 14.27
N ASN A 79 -41.90 1.69 13.44
CA ASN A 79 -41.23 0.65 12.65
C ASN A 79 -40.35 1.22 11.52
N LEU A 80 -40.73 2.35 10.91
CA LEU A 80 -39.94 3.02 9.88
C LEU A 80 -38.72 3.75 10.44
N LEU A 81 -38.85 4.43 11.59
CA LEU A 81 -37.72 5.02 12.33
C LEU A 81 -36.75 3.96 12.83
N TYR A 82 -37.24 2.79 13.26
CA TYR A 82 -36.38 1.68 13.66
C TYR A 82 -35.70 1.00 12.46
N LYS A 83 -36.36 0.93 11.29
CA LYS A 83 -35.76 0.39 10.06
C LYS A 83 -34.77 1.34 9.38
N SER A 84 -34.94 2.65 9.48
CA SER A 84 -34.01 3.63 8.88
C SER A 84 -32.78 3.92 9.75
N GLN A 85 -32.84 3.65 11.07
CA GLN A 85 -31.70 3.85 11.98
C GLN A 85 -30.91 2.58 12.31
N ASN A 86 -31.40 1.37 11.98
CA ASN A 86 -30.70 0.11 12.27
C ASN A 86 -30.14 -0.65 11.05
N THR A 87 -30.06 -0.05 9.86
CA THR A 87 -29.43 -0.73 8.70
C THR A 87 -27.91 -0.89 8.80
N SER A 88 -27.27 -0.60 9.95
CA SER A 88 -25.82 -0.77 10.15
C SER A 88 -25.40 -1.69 11.30
N SER A 89 -26.29 -2.50 11.91
CA SER A 89 -25.85 -3.51 12.87
C SER A 89 -26.78 -4.72 12.96
N LYS A 90 -26.21 -5.92 12.75
CA LYS A 90 -26.86 -7.25 12.64
C LYS A 90 -27.70 -7.48 11.38
N ASN A 91 -27.06 -7.40 10.22
CA ASN A 91 -27.52 -8.21 9.08
C ASN A 91 -26.79 -9.55 9.10
N GLN A 92 -27.36 -10.54 9.80
CA GLN A 92 -27.47 -11.85 9.16
C GLN A 92 -28.41 -11.67 7.96
N ARG A 93 -27.90 -11.10 6.86
CA ARG A 93 -28.43 -11.49 5.57
C ARG A 93 -27.82 -12.86 5.34
N GLN A 94 -28.61 -13.90 5.57
CA GLN A 94 -28.63 -14.96 4.57
C GLN A 94 -28.99 -14.22 3.27
N SER A 95 -27.98 -13.86 2.49
CA SER A 95 -28.21 -13.38 1.15
C SER A 95 -29.07 -14.45 0.47
N ALA A 96 -30.19 -14.02 -0.10
CA ALA A 96 -30.92 -14.92 -0.97
C ALA A 96 -30.00 -15.22 -2.16
N ALA A 97 -29.91 -16.48 -2.57
CA ALA A 97 -29.15 -16.86 -3.75
C ALA A 97 -29.55 -15.95 -4.93
N GLY A 98 -28.59 -15.22 -5.49
CA GLY A 98 -28.81 -14.26 -6.59
C GLY A 98 -28.53 -12.78 -6.26
N ASP A 99 -28.26 -12.41 -5.01
CA ASP A 99 -27.84 -11.05 -4.66
C ASP A 99 -26.48 -10.69 -5.32
N VAL A 100 -26.44 -9.60 -6.08
CA VAL A 100 -25.22 -9.05 -6.68
C VAL A 100 -24.58 -8.10 -5.66
N ILE A 101 -23.33 -8.36 -5.28
CA ILE A 101 -22.50 -7.40 -4.56
C ILE A 101 -21.90 -6.45 -5.61
N PRO A 102 -22.34 -5.18 -5.66
CA PRO A 102 -21.87 -4.27 -6.70
C PRO A 102 -20.44 -3.83 -6.44
N ALA A 103 -19.80 -3.29 -7.47
CA ALA A 103 -18.46 -2.74 -7.38
C ALA A 103 -18.32 -1.75 -6.20
N PRO A 104 -17.14 -1.67 -5.57
CA PRO A 104 -16.86 -0.57 -4.66
C PRO A 104 -17.10 0.74 -5.41
N LEU A 105 -17.66 1.73 -4.69
CA LEU A 105 -17.61 3.09 -5.18
C LEU A 105 -16.14 3.44 -5.44
N PRO A 106 -15.82 4.19 -6.51
CA PRO A 106 -14.51 4.77 -6.65
C PRO A 106 -14.13 5.43 -5.33
N ILE A 107 -12.95 5.14 -4.81
CA ILE A 107 -12.54 5.58 -3.47
C ILE A 107 -12.69 7.11 -3.35
N THR A 108 -12.49 7.84 -4.44
CA THR A 108 -12.66 9.31 -4.59
C THR A 108 -14.10 9.81 -4.73
N THR A 109 -15.12 8.95 -4.56
CA THR A 109 -16.53 9.36 -4.65
C THR A 109 -16.86 10.33 -3.51
N PRO A 110 -17.45 11.50 -3.80
CA PRO A 110 -17.91 12.43 -2.76
C PRO A 110 -18.94 11.79 -1.84
N LEU A 111 -18.71 11.91 -0.54
CA LEU A 111 -19.57 11.43 0.54
C LEU A 111 -19.96 12.60 1.43
N SER A 112 -21.17 12.51 1.99
CA SER A 112 -21.67 13.46 2.98
C SER A 112 -22.15 12.71 4.20
N PHE A 113 -21.67 13.11 5.38
CA PHE A 113 -22.02 12.51 6.66
C PHE A 113 -22.81 13.49 7.54
N PHE A 114 -23.68 12.93 8.38
CA PHE A 114 -24.52 13.66 9.34
C PHE A 114 -25.20 14.89 8.74
N ASN A 115 -26.19 14.68 7.86
CA ASN A 115 -26.92 15.77 7.19
C ASN A 115 -26.00 16.80 6.52
N ARG A 116 -24.95 16.33 5.83
CA ARG A 116 -23.95 17.16 5.14
C ARG A 116 -23.06 18.02 6.05
N GLN A 117 -22.97 17.70 7.35
CA GLN A 117 -22.07 18.43 8.25
C GLN A 117 -20.59 18.17 7.98
N ILE A 118 -20.24 17.00 7.45
CA ILE A 118 -18.91 16.74 6.91
C ILE A 118 -19.08 16.19 5.50
N GLU A 119 -18.39 16.78 4.52
CA GLU A 119 -18.36 16.29 3.14
C GLU A 119 -16.91 16.06 2.73
N GLY A 120 -16.64 15.00 1.98
CA GLY A 120 -15.30 14.64 1.54
C GLY A 120 -15.26 13.33 0.79
N TYR A 121 -14.07 12.82 0.52
CA TYR A 121 -13.88 11.54 -0.16
C TYR A 121 -12.68 10.79 0.41
N PHE A 122 -12.73 9.45 0.35
CA PHE A 122 -11.60 8.63 0.76
C PHE A 122 -10.56 8.58 -0.37
N GLN A 123 -9.30 8.31 -0.03
CA GLN A 123 -8.20 8.16 -0.97
C GLN A 123 -7.15 7.22 -0.40
N ILE A 124 -6.89 6.12 -1.09
CA ILE A 124 -5.73 5.27 -0.77
C ILE A 124 -4.51 5.87 -1.46
N ASN A 125 -3.46 6.07 -0.69
CA ASN A 125 -2.22 6.65 -1.19
C ASN A 125 -1.25 5.56 -1.65
N LYS A 126 -0.65 5.79 -2.81
CA LYS A 126 0.40 4.97 -3.42
C LYS A 126 1.76 5.45 -2.93
N ILE A 127 2.65 4.50 -2.68
CA ILE A 127 4.01 4.76 -2.26
C ILE A 127 4.94 4.22 -3.36
N THR A 128 5.93 5.02 -3.75
CA THR A 128 6.79 4.75 -4.91
C THR A 128 8.20 4.41 -4.45
N GLN A 129 8.62 3.15 -4.61
CA GLN A 129 10.00 2.67 -4.56
C GLN A 129 10.09 1.28 -5.22
N ASN A 130 11.25 0.87 -5.75
CA ASN A 130 11.39 -0.41 -6.48
C ASN A 130 11.53 -1.66 -5.58
N GLU A 131 11.84 -1.48 -4.29
CA GLU A 131 12.30 -2.57 -3.40
C GLU A 131 11.34 -2.91 -2.26
N ASP A 132 10.17 -2.26 -2.18
CA ASP A 132 9.27 -2.41 -1.04
C ASP A 132 7.82 -2.52 -1.54
N GLY A 133 7.06 -3.45 -0.96
CA GLY A 133 5.72 -3.76 -1.44
C GLY A 133 4.73 -4.11 -0.34
N VAL A 134 3.72 -4.86 -0.73
CA VAL A 134 2.56 -5.22 0.08
C VAL A 134 2.67 -6.70 0.40
N ARG A 135 2.41 -7.13 1.63
CA ARG A 135 2.25 -8.57 1.86
C ARG A 135 1.10 -9.12 1.01
N LEU A 136 1.44 -10.10 0.17
CA LEU A 136 0.51 -10.78 -0.71
C LEU A 136 0.45 -12.27 -0.35
N ASP A 137 -0.75 -12.80 -0.16
CA ASP A 137 -0.97 -14.14 0.39
C ASP A 137 -1.47 -15.15 -0.66
N ARG A 138 -2.01 -14.69 -1.79
CA ARG A 138 -2.52 -15.57 -2.86
C ARG A 138 -2.46 -14.91 -4.23
N THR A 139 -2.30 -15.73 -5.27
CA THR A 139 -2.25 -15.29 -6.67
C THR A 139 -3.14 -16.15 -7.57
N VAL A 140 -3.65 -15.55 -8.66
CA VAL A 140 -4.37 -16.17 -9.78
C VAL A 140 -3.95 -15.48 -11.08
N TYR A 141 -3.61 -16.23 -12.12
CA TYR A 141 -3.11 -15.67 -13.39
C TYR A 141 -4.07 -15.93 -14.55
N ASN A 142 -4.32 -14.90 -15.35
CA ASN A 142 -4.99 -14.99 -16.64
C ASN A 142 -3.94 -14.91 -17.77
N PRO A 143 -3.64 -16.03 -18.46
CA PRO A 143 -2.64 -16.06 -19.52
C PRO A 143 -3.06 -15.32 -20.80
N ASP A 144 -4.36 -15.14 -21.05
CA ASP A 144 -4.85 -14.46 -22.26
C ASP A 144 -4.57 -12.96 -22.24
N SER A 145 -4.61 -12.34 -21.06
CA SER A 145 -4.41 -10.90 -20.88
C SER A 145 -3.06 -10.54 -20.24
N ASN A 146 -2.24 -11.54 -19.92
CA ASN A 146 -1.04 -11.42 -19.08
C ASN A 146 -1.32 -10.63 -17.78
N ARG A 147 -2.46 -10.93 -17.16
CA ARG A 147 -2.95 -10.24 -15.96
C ARG A 147 -2.89 -11.17 -14.76
N ILE A 148 -2.42 -10.65 -13.63
CA ILE A 148 -2.37 -11.37 -12.37
C ILE A 148 -3.29 -10.69 -11.35
N TYR A 149 -4.04 -11.51 -10.64
CA TYR A 149 -4.90 -11.15 -9.53
C TYR A 149 -4.25 -11.65 -8.26
N VAL A 150 -4.18 -10.80 -7.25
CA VAL A 150 -3.48 -11.10 -6.01
C VAL A 150 -4.31 -10.65 -4.82
N LEU A 151 -4.20 -11.39 -3.72
CA LEU A 151 -4.83 -11.02 -2.46
C LEU A 151 -3.75 -10.53 -1.50
N ASN A 152 -4.02 -9.42 -0.82
CA ASN A 152 -3.24 -9.07 0.37
C ASN A 152 -3.68 -9.93 1.57
N GLU A 153 -3.01 -9.78 2.71
CA GLU A 153 -3.32 -10.57 3.91
C GLU A 153 -4.81 -10.50 4.31
N PRO A 154 -5.48 -9.31 4.34
CA PRO A 154 -6.91 -9.28 4.66
C PRO A 154 -7.82 -9.82 3.56
N GLY A 155 -7.29 -10.30 2.45
CA GLY A 155 -8.10 -10.83 1.35
C GLY A 155 -8.72 -9.75 0.46
N ASN A 156 -8.20 -8.52 0.46
CA ASN A 156 -8.57 -7.53 -0.56
C ASN A 156 -7.95 -7.92 -1.90
N LEU A 157 -8.72 -7.77 -2.98
CA LEU A 157 -8.31 -8.09 -4.33
C LEU A 157 -7.54 -6.93 -4.96
N TYR A 158 -6.35 -7.24 -5.43
CA TYR A 158 -5.50 -6.40 -6.26
C TYR A 158 -5.28 -7.07 -7.60
N ASP A 159 -4.94 -6.28 -8.62
CA ASP A 159 -4.48 -6.84 -9.88
C ASP A 159 -3.55 -5.93 -10.68
N GLY A 160 -2.91 -6.52 -11.68
CA GLY A 160 -1.94 -5.83 -12.52
C GLY A 160 -1.45 -6.69 -13.68
N LYS A 161 -0.63 -6.12 -14.56
CA LYS A 161 0.07 -6.88 -15.61
C LYS A 161 1.31 -7.52 -15.02
N LEU A 162 1.56 -8.79 -15.36
CA LEU A 162 2.76 -9.51 -14.94
C LEU A 162 3.94 -9.13 -15.84
N VAL A 163 4.52 -7.96 -15.59
CA VAL A 163 5.67 -7.37 -16.31
C VAL A 163 6.66 -6.78 -15.32
N ASN A 164 7.94 -6.68 -15.67
CA ASN A 164 8.93 -6.07 -14.79
C ASN A 164 8.58 -4.59 -14.52
N ASN A 165 8.64 -4.16 -13.27
CA ASN A 165 8.14 -2.87 -12.79
C ASN A 165 6.64 -2.64 -13.07
N GLY A 166 5.85 -3.72 -13.08
CA GLY A 166 4.40 -3.63 -13.17
C GLY A 166 3.78 -3.00 -11.91
N VAL A 167 2.59 -2.44 -12.07
CA VAL A 167 1.80 -1.78 -11.01
C VAL A 167 0.68 -2.72 -10.57
N LEU A 168 0.48 -2.83 -9.26
CA LEU A 168 -0.68 -3.48 -8.65
C LEU A 168 -1.65 -2.42 -8.14
N VAL A 169 -2.93 -2.60 -8.45
CA VAL A 169 -3.99 -1.66 -8.05
C VAL A 169 -5.05 -2.44 -7.27
N MET A 170 -5.51 -1.87 -6.16
CA MET A 170 -6.64 -2.43 -5.43
C MET A 170 -7.88 -2.41 -6.34
N ARG A 171 -8.40 -3.59 -6.65
CA ARG A 171 -9.55 -3.80 -7.54
C ARG A 171 -10.85 -3.98 -6.76
N ASN A 172 -10.79 -4.66 -5.62
CA ASN A 172 -11.98 -4.85 -4.78
C ASN A 172 -11.62 -5.08 -3.31
N HIS A 173 -12.21 -4.27 -2.44
CA HIS A 173 -12.09 -4.37 -0.98
C HIS A 173 -13.41 -4.66 -0.28
N ARG A 174 -14.50 -4.84 -1.01
CA ARG A 174 -15.82 -5.06 -0.42
C ARG A 174 -15.92 -6.44 0.20
N ILE A 175 -15.40 -7.44 -0.50
CA ILE A 175 -15.37 -8.83 -0.05
C ILE A 175 -13.97 -9.14 0.46
N ILE A 176 -13.92 -9.74 1.64
CA ILE A 176 -12.72 -10.33 2.22
C ILE A 176 -12.63 -11.74 1.66
N ILE A 177 -11.75 -11.94 0.68
CA ILE A 177 -11.62 -13.20 -0.03
C ILE A 177 -10.72 -14.13 0.78
N ASN A 178 -11.19 -15.35 1.01
CA ASN A 178 -10.36 -16.41 1.58
C ASN A 178 -9.29 -16.84 0.57
N ASP A 179 -8.03 -16.86 1.00
CA ASP A 179 -6.88 -17.21 0.16
C ASP A 179 -6.98 -18.62 -0.44
N LYS A 180 -7.46 -19.61 0.32
CA LYS A 180 -7.66 -20.99 -0.14
C LYS A 180 -8.92 -21.18 -0.99
N GLY A 181 -9.82 -20.19 -0.97
CA GLY A 181 -11.05 -20.15 -1.76
C GLY A 181 -10.95 -19.37 -3.07
N PHE A 182 -9.77 -18.86 -3.41
CA PHE A 182 -9.58 -17.98 -4.56
C PHE A 182 -8.99 -18.71 -5.77
N ALA A 183 -9.69 -18.61 -6.90
CA ALA A 183 -9.31 -19.23 -8.17
C ALA A 183 -9.81 -18.44 -9.38
N GLY A 184 -9.34 -18.80 -10.58
CA GLY A 184 -9.78 -18.20 -11.84
C GLY A 184 -10.04 -19.28 -12.90
N VAL A 185 -11.14 -19.14 -13.64
CA VAL A 185 -11.59 -20.11 -14.64
C VAL A 185 -11.89 -19.42 -15.96
N LYS A 186 -11.46 -20.02 -17.07
CA LYS A 186 -11.82 -19.58 -18.42
C LYS A 186 -13.15 -20.18 -18.82
N LEU A 187 -14.12 -19.33 -19.16
CA LEU A 187 -15.42 -19.74 -19.66
C LEU A 187 -15.31 -20.24 -21.11
N THR A 188 -16.31 -21.00 -21.58
CA THR A 188 -16.44 -21.40 -22.99
C THR A 188 -16.50 -20.21 -23.95
N THR A 189 -16.96 -19.04 -23.47
CA THR A 189 -16.97 -17.77 -24.20
C THR A 189 -15.60 -17.12 -24.34
N GLY A 190 -14.56 -17.68 -23.71
CA GLY A 190 -13.21 -17.10 -23.65
C GLY A 190 -13.04 -16.04 -22.55
N LYS A 191 -14.11 -15.61 -21.88
CA LYS A 191 -14.03 -14.68 -20.73
C LYS A 191 -13.36 -15.35 -19.53
N PHE A 192 -12.65 -14.56 -18.73
CA PHE A 192 -12.04 -15.00 -17.49
C PHE A 192 -12.95 -14.67 -16.31
N ARG A 193 -13.33 -15.68 -15.53
CA ARG A 193 -14.17 -15.55 -14.34
C ARG A 193 -13.33 -15.79 -13.09
N LEU A 194 -13.48 -14.91 -12.10
CA LEU A 194 -12.91 -15.14 -10.77
C LEU A 194 -13.89 -15.87 -9.87
N ILE A 195 -13.34 -16.69 -8.98
CA ILE A 195 -14.04 -17.47 -7.98
C ILE A 195 -13.46 -17.09 -6.63
N ALA A 196 -14.32 -16.82 -5.66
CA ALA A 196 -13.91 -16.43 -4.31
C ALA A 196 -14.82 -17.12 -3.29
N ALA A 197 -14.23 -17.69 -2.23
CA ALA A 197 -14.97 -17.91 -1.00
C ALA A 197 -14.82 -16.68 -0.11
N SER A 198 -15.89 -16.24 0.56
CA SER A 198 -15.77 -15.23 1.60
C SER A 198 -15.00 -15.81 2.79
N ASN A 199 -14.02 -15.06 3.28
CA ASN A 199 -13.29 -15.42 4.48
C ASN A 199 -14.30 -15.53 5.65
N PRO A 200 -14.28 -16.60 6.47
CA PRO A 200 -14.85 -16.50 7.80
C PRO A 200 -14.37 -15.19 8.42
N ALA A 201 -15.31 -14.45 9.00
CA ALA A 201 -15.04 -13.29 9.84
C ALA A 201 -13.69 -13.47 10.53
N ASP A 202 -12.68 -12.76 10.06
CA ASP A 202 -11.49 -12.54 10.88
C ASP A 202 -12.00 -12.00 12.22
N TRP A 203 -11.25 -12.18 13.31
CA TRP A 203 -11.62 -11.87 14.71
C TRP A 203 -12.31 -10.49 14.91
N TYR A 204 -12.32 -9.62 13.89
CA TYR A 204 -12.90 -8.27 13.83
C TYR A 204 -14.10 -8.05 12.90
N SER A 205 -14.34 -8.89 11.88
CA SER A 205 -15.34 -8.60 10.85
C SER A 205 -16.52 -9.56 10.88
N ASN A 206 -17.45 -9.35 11.81
CA ASN A 206 -18.70 -10.12 11.92
C ASN A 206 -19.71 -9.90 10.76
N SER A 207 -19.28 -9.60 9.53
CA SER A 207 -20.19 -9.09 8.48
C SER A 207 -20.55 -10.05 7.34
N TRP A 208 -19.90 -11.21 7.19
CA TRP A 208 -20.13 -12.10 6.04
C TRP A 208 -20.49 -13.53 6.46
N ALA A 209 -21.42 -14.16 5.73
CA ALA A 209 -21.74 -15.58 5.90
C ALA A 209 -20.47 -16.40 5.59
N SER A 210 -19.77 -16.83 6.65
CA SER A 210 -18.47 -17.50 6.56
C SER A 210 -18.49 -18.64 5.54
N GLY A 211 -17.57 -18.59 4.58
CA GLY A 211 -17.35 -19.66 3.59
C GLY A 211 -18.35 -19.75 2.44
N ALA A 212 -19.23 -18.76 2.23
CA ALA A 212 -20.04 -18.69 1.01
C ALA A 212 -19.15 -18.51 -0.23
N PHE A 213 -19.50 -19.16 -1.34
CA PHE A 213 -18.81 -19.03 -2.62
C PHE A 213 -19.46 -17.96 -3.50
N PHE A 214 -18.64 -17.25 -4.24
CA PHE A 214 -19.01 -16.20 -5.17
C PHE A 214 -18.23 -16.36 -6.47
N TYR A 215 -18.80 -15.83 -7.55
CA TYR A 215 -18.13 -15.70 -8.82
C TYR A 215 -18.27 -14.29 -9.39
N SER A 216 -17.31 -13.90 -10.22
CA SER A 216 -17.26 -12.59 -10.86
C SER A 216 -16.96 -12.70 -12.36
N ASP A 217 -17.85 -12.14 -13.17
CA ASP A 217 -17.77 -12.09 -14.64
C ASP A 217 -17.10 -10.81 -15.18
N ASP A 218 -16.75 -9.89 -14.30
CA ASP A 218 -16.08 -8.62 -14.59
C ASP A 218 -14.72 -8.53 -13.88
N GLU A 219 -14.09 -9.70 -13.72
CA GLU A 219 -12.74 -9.88 -13.18
C GLU A 219 -12.58 -9.28 -11.76
N GLY A 220 -13.60 -9.46 -10.93
CA GLY A 220 -13.59 -9.15 -9.50
C GLY A 220 -14.17 -7.79 -9.14
N LEU A 221 -14.76 -7.04 -10.09
CA LEU A 221 -15.41 -5.76 -9.76
C LEU A 221 -16.72 -6.00 -9.02
N SER A 222 -17.60 -6.84 -9.54
CA SER A 222 -18.83 -7.27 -8.89
C SER A 222 -18.85 -8.79 -8.67
N TRP A 223 -19.62 -9.23 -7.68
CA TRP A 223 -19.68 -10.63 -7.28
C TRP A 223 -21.12 -11.11 -7.18
N LYS A 224 -21.35 -12.35 -7.59
CA LYS A 224 -22.62 -13.05 -7.46
C LYS A 224 -22.41 -14.25 -6.56
N GLU A 225 -23.31 -14.45 -5.59
CA GLU A 225 -23.25 -15.63 -4.75
C GLU A 225 -23.57 -16.90 -5.55
N SER A 226 -22.80 -17.94 -5.32
CA SER A 226 -22.99 -19.28 -5.89
C SER A 226 -24.08 -20.03 -5.12
N THR A 227 -24.91 -20.80 -5.84
CA THR A 227 -25.96 -21.62 -5.21
C THR A 227 -25.40 -22.98 -4.78
N GLY A 228 -25.88 -23.53 -3.66
CA GLY A 228 -25.40 -24.83 -3.17
C GLY A 228 -23.96 -24.81 -2.62
N GLY A 229 -23.30 -23.65 -2.64
CA GLY A 229 -22.02 -23.39 -1.96
C GLY A 229 -22.19 -22.84 -0.53
N ALA A 230 -23.40 -22.44 -0.15
CA ALA A 230 -23.76 -21.96 1.19
C ALA A 230 -23.79 -23.12 2.20
N PHE A 231 -22.62 -23.61 2.56
CA PHE A 231 -22.45 -24.43 3.74
C PHE A 231 -22.16 -23.51 4.92
N THR A 232 -22.43 -23.96 6.14
CA THR A 232 -21.93 -23.36 7.39
C THR A 232 -20.39 -23.51 7.50
N ALA A 233 -19.68 -23.30 6.39
CA ALA A 233 -18.27 -23.54 6.23
C ALA A 233 -17.50 -22.44 6.93
N LYS A 234 -17.13 -22.68 8.18
CA LYS A 234 -16.19 -21.77 8.85
C LYS A 234 -14.81 -21.75 8.20
N ASN A 235 -14.45 -22.69 7.31
CA ASN A 235 -13.12 -22.75 6.69
C ASN A 235 -13.15 -23.37 5.28
N VAL A 236 -12.44 -22.75 4.33
CA VAL A 236 -12.05 -23.33 3.02
C VAL A 236 -10.56 -23.65 3.10
N TYR A 237 -10.14 -24.81 2.59
CA TYR A 237 -8.77 -25.31 2.75
C TYR A 237 -8.01 -25.44 1.43
N TRP A 238 -8.72 -25.63 0.32
CA TRP A 238 -8.12 -25.74 -1.01
C TRP A 238 -9.20 -25.55 -2.07
N THR A 239 -8.86 -24.89 -3.19
CA THR A 239 -9.72 -24.72 -4.36
C THR A 239 -8.88 -24.72 -5.62
N ASP A 240 -9.30 -25.46 -6.64
CA ASP A 240 -8.61 -25.51 -7.94
C ASP A 240 -9.60 -25.76 -9.09
N VAL A 241 -9.16 -25.45 -10.30
CA VAL A 241 -9.94 -25.44 -11.54
C VAL A 241 -9.41 -26.52 -12.48
N MET A 242 -10.27 -27.44 -12.87
CA MET A 242 -9.96 -28.50 -13.83
C MET A 242 -10.05 -27.93 -15.25
N LYS A 243 -9.38 -28.56 -16.22
CA LYS A 243 -9.31 -28.03 -17.61
C LYS A 243 -10.66 -27.88 -18.29
N ASN A 244 -11.63 -28.71 -17.95
CA ASN A 244 -13.00 -28.62 -18.47
C ASN A 244 -13.82 -27.48 -17.84
N GLY A 245 -13.27 -26.77 -16.85
CA GLY A 245 -13.95 -25.70 -16.12
C GLY A 245 -14.63 -26.14 -14.83
N ASP A 246 -14.56 -27.41 -14.46
CA ASP A 246 -14.99 -27.85 -13.13
C ASP A 246 -14.16 -27.17 -12.06
N ILE A 247 -14.78 -26.87 -10.93
CA ILE A 247 -14.08 -26.32 -9.77
C ILE A 247 -14.29 -27.28 -8.62
N LEU A 248 -13.20 -27.74 -8.02
CA LEU A 248 -13.24 -28.54 -6.79
C LEU A 248 -12.75 -27.68 -5.62
N SER A 249 -13.38 -27.86 -4.46
CA SER A 249 -12.95 -27.20 -3.23
C SER A 249 -13.10 -28.12 -2.03
N LEU A 250 -12.11 -28.06 -1.13
CA LEU A 250 -12.09 -28.75 0.16
C LEU A 250 -12.57 -27.78 1.24
N VAL A 251 -13.71 -28.09 1.85
CA VAL A 251 -14.42 -27.19 2.76
C VAL A 251 -14.85 -27.89 4.03
N ASN A 252 -14.94 -27.15 5.11
CA ASN A 252 -15.66 -27.62 6.29
C ASN A 252 -17.18 -27.52 6.07
N ARG A 253 -17.98 -28.49 6.53
CA ARG A 253 -19.43 -28.53 6.32
C ARG A 253 -20.15 -29.01 7.58
N TYR A 254 -21.18 -28.28 8.03
CA TYR A 254 -22.11 -28.77 9.05
C TYR A 254 -23.46 -29.17 8.42
N VAL A 255 -23.95 -30.34 8.80
CA VAL A 255 -25.31 -30.81 8.49
C VAL A 255 -25.94 -31.22 9.82
N GLY A 256 -26.90 -30.44 10.30
CA GLY A 256 -27.38 -30.56 11.68
C GLY A 256 -26.24 -30.30 12.68
N SER A 257 -25.98 -31.26 13.57
CA SER A 257 -24.85 -31.23 14.52
C SER A 257 -23.57 -31.89 13.99
N VAL A 258 -23.62 -32.54 12.83
CA VAL A 258 -22.49 -33.28 12.28
C VAL A 258 -21.56 -32.33 11.52
N ASN A 259 -20.30 -32.29 11.94
CA ASN A 259 -19.23 -31.50 11.33
C ASN A 259 -18.35 -32.41 10.48
N SER A 260 -18.19 -32.11 9.20
CA SER A 260 -17.49 -32.95 8.22
C SER A 260 -16.57 -32.15 7.32
N MET A 261 -15.45 -32.76 6.94
CA MET A 261 -14.68 -32.27 5.80
C MET A 261 -15.36 -32.76 4.51
N ALA A 262 -15.56 -31.87 3.54
CA ALA A 262 -16.23 -32.19 2.29
C ALA A 262 -15.46 -31.69 1.07
N ILE A 263 -15.51 -32.47 -0.01
CA ILE A 263 -15.19 -32.01 -1.35
C ILE A 263 -16.48 -31.57 -2.00
N ILE A 264 -16.54 -30.30 -2.38
CA ILE A 264 -17.61 -29.74 -3.20
C ILE A 264 -17.11 -29.53 -4.63
N ARG A 265 -18.03 -29.59 -5.58
CA ARG A 265 -17.76 -29.40 -6.99
C ARG A 265 -18.80 -28.53 -7.66
N SER A 266 -18.32 -27.61 -8.49
CA SER A 266 -19.11 -26.94 -9.51
C SER A 266 -18.80 -27.52 -10.89
N ARG A 267 -19.85 -27.71 -11.71
CA ARG A 267 -19.78 -28.14 -13.11
C ARG A 267 -20.16 -27.05 -14.10
N ASP A 268 -20.44 -25.86 -13.59
CA ASP A 268 -20.99 -24.72 -14.32
C ASP A 268 -20.19 -23.45 -14.03
N TYR A 269 -18.87 -23.61 -13.94
CA TYR A 269 -17.92 -22.50 -13.78
C TYR A 269 -18.20 -21.65 -12.52
N GLY A 270 -18.55 -22.31 -11.42
CA GLY A 270 -18.71 -21.71 -10.10
C GLY A 270 -20.09 -21.18 -9.77
N VAL A 271 -21.10 -21.42 -10.62
CA VAL A 271 -22.46 -20.92 -10.39
C VAL A 271 -23.18 -21.78 -9.34
N THR A 272 -23.09 -23.09 -9.46
CA THR A 272 -23.67 -24.04 -8.51
C THR A 272 -22.63 -25.03 -7.98
N TYR A 273 -22.74 -25.38 -6.69
CA TYR A 273 -21.91 -26.38 -6.04
C TYR A 273 -22.73 -27.53 -5.48
N SER A 274 -22.16 -28.72 -5.54
CA SER A 274 -22.71 -29.95 -4.95
C SER A 274 -21.62 -30.73 -4.22
N VAL A 275 -21.98 -31.46 -3.17
CA VAL A 275 -21.03 -32.31 -2.43
C VAL A 275 -20.75 -33.57 -3.25
N VAL A 276 -19.47 -33.87 -3.46
CA VAL A 276 -19.02 -35.09 -4.15
C VAL A 276 -18.57 -36.15 -3.16
N LYS A 277 -17.93 -35.74 -2.07
CA LYS A 277 -17.52 -36.64 -0.99
C LYS A 277 -17.45 -35.91 0.34
N SER A 278 -17.69 -36.61 1.44
CA SER A 278 -17.57 -36.07 2.79
C SER A 278 -17.09 -37.11 3.78
N TRP A 279 -16.40 -36.66 4.81
CA TRP A 279 -15.88 -37.46 5.92
C TRP A 279 -16.15 -36.73 7.24
N PRO A 280 -16.73 -37.39 8.26
CA PRO A 280 -16.88 -36.81 9.59
C PRO A 280 -15.53 -36.42 10.18
N LEU A 281 -15.44 -35.24 10.83
CA LEU A 281 -14.20 -34.82 11.49
C LEU A 281 -13.84 -35.68 12.71
N THR A 282 -14.76 -36.51 13.19
CA THR A 282 -14.47 -37.53 14.21
C THR A 282 -13.51 -38.60 13.68
N GLU A 283 -13.49 -38.86 12.38
CA GLU A 283 -12.62 -39.87 11.76
C GLU A 283 -11.23 -39.34 11.44
N SER A 284 -11.08 -38.04 11.21
CA SER A 284 -9.82 -37.46 10.76
C SER A 284 -9.71 -36.01 11.20
N ASN A 285 -8.54 -35.64 11.70
CA ASN A 285 -8.30 -34.31 12.28
C ASN A 285 -7.48 -33.39 11.36
N ARG A 286 -6.98 -33.88 10.22
CA ARG A 286 -6.16 -33.09 9.27
C ARG A 286 -6.43 -33.55 7.84
N TYR A 287 -6.50 -32.58 6.93
CA TYR A 287 -6.69 -32.78 5.50
C TYR A 287 -5.83 -31.78 4.73
N ILE A 288 -5.18 -32.23 3.66
CA ILE A 288 -4.50 -31.39 2.69
C ILE A 288 -4.81 -31.90 1.27
N CYS A 289 -4.83 -31.00 0.29
CA CYS A 289 -5.17 -31.34 -1.09
C CYS A 289 -4.38 -30.48 -2.08
N THR A 290 -4.09 -31.03 -3.26
CA THR A 290 -3.47 -30.31 -4.36
C THR A 290 -3.90 -30.87 -5.71
N LYS A 291 -3.89 -30.02 -6.75
CA LYS A 291 -3.97 -30.44 -8.15
C LYS A 291 -2.56 -30.71 -8.67
N LEU A 292 -2.40 -31.77 -9.45
CA LEU A 292 -1.10 -32.09 -10.04
C LEU A 292 -0.84 -31.23 -11.29
N TYR A 293 0.37 -30.67 -11.40
CA TYR A 293 0.83 -30.08 -12.65
C TYR A 293 0.86 -31.11 -13.79
N ASN A 294 0.79 -30.64 -15.03
CA ASN A 294 0.73 -31.48 -16.25
C ASN A 294 -0.43 -32.47 -16.26
N THR A 295 -1.54 -32.15 -15.62
CA THR A 295 -2.78 -32.92 -15.68
C THR A 295 -3.96 -32.04 -16.03
N ASP A 296 -4.99 -32.65 -16.61
CA ASP A 296 -6.23 -31.95 -16.92
C ASP A 296 -7.13 -31.86 -15.69
N ASP A 297 -7.18 -32.92 -14.87
CA ASP A 297 -8.14 -33.08 -13.77
C ASP A 297 -7.63 -33.90 -12.56
N GLN A 298 -6.35 -34.29 -12.46
CA GLN A 298 -5.90 -35.16 -11.36
C GLN A 298 -5.56 -34.37 -10.09
N CYS A 299 -6.13 -34.79 -8.97
CA CYS A 299 -5.85 -34.20 -7.65
C CYS A 299 -5.50 -35.28 -6.64
N ILE A 300 -4.70 -34.92 -5.62
CA ILE A 300 -4.38 -35.79 -4.49
C ILE A 300 -4.87 -35.15 -3.21
N LEU A 301 -5.49 -35.94 -2.36
CA LEU A 301 -5.90 -35.56 -1.01
C LEU A 301 -5.26 -36.50 0.01
N VAL A 302 -4.75 -35.96 1.10
CA VAL A 302 -4.22 -36.74 2.23
C VAL A 302 -5.00 -36.38 3.47
N ARG A 303 -5.47 -37.40 4.21
CA ARG A 303 -6.11 -37.21 5.52
C ARG A 303 -5.44 -38.03 6.61
N LYS A 304 -5.30 -37.45 7.81
CA LYS A 304 -4.82 -38.16 8.99
C LYS A 304 -5.99 -38.74 9.77
N LEU A 305 -5.98 -40.05 10.03
CA LEU A 305 -6.99 -40.69 10.87
C LEU A 305 -6.84 -40.28 12.34
N SER A 306 -7.95 -39.92 12.97
CA SER A 306 -7.97 -39.44 14.35
C SER A 306 -7.49 -40.53 15.31
N GLY A 307 -6.55 -40.19 16.19
CA GLY A 307 -5.97 -41.13 17.16
C GLY A 307 -5.07 -42.22 16.58
N GLN A 308 -4.72 -42.16 15.28
CA GLN A 308 -3.92 -43.19 14.61
C GLN A 308 -2.69 -42.60 13.94
N SER A 309 -1.65 -43.42 13.80
CA SER A 309 -0.44 -43.11 13.01
C SER A 309 -0.63 -43.43 11.53
N ILE A 310 -1.83 -43.14 11.00
CA ILE A 310 -2.23 -43.52 9.64
C ILE A 310 -2.66 -42.27 8.87
N ASN A 311 -2.08 -42.10 7.69
CA ASN A 311 -2.47 -41.10 6.69
C ASN A 311 -2.98 -41.81 5.44
N GLN A 312 -4.21 -41.53 5.04
CA GLN A 312 -4.80 -42.09 3.82
C GLN A 312 -4.62 -41.11 2.66
N VAL A 313 -4.14 -41.64 1.52
CA VAL A 313 -3.93 -40.89 0.29
C VAL A 313 -5.05 -41.25 -0.68
N PHE A 314 -5.75 -40.24 -1.19
CA PHE A 314 -6.82 -40.38 -2.17
C PHE A 314 -6.42 -39.72 -3.48
N GLU A 315 -6.74 -40.36 -4.61
CA GLU A 315 -6.64 -39.78 -5.94
C GLU A 315 -8.04 -39.39 -6.45
N TYR A 316 -8.15 -38.19 -6.99
CA TYR A 316 -9.26 -37.80 -7.85
C TYR A 316 -8.88 -38.03 -9.31
N LYS A 317 -9.64 -38.91 -9.97
CA LYS A 317 -9.50 -39.20 -11.40
C LYS A 317 -10.83 -39.67 -11.96
N ASN A 318 -11.13 -39.32 -13.21
CA ASN A 318 -12.36 -39.72 -13.90
C ASN A 318 -13.62 -39.42 -13.07
N ASN A 319 -13.68 -38.24 -12.46
CA ASN A 319 -14.78 -37.79 -11.61
C ASN A 319 -15.02 -38.58 -10.30
N THR A 320 -14.06 -39.39 -9.86
CA THR A 320 -14.18 -40.21 -8.65
C THR A 320 -12.99 -40.04 -7.70
N TRP A 321 -13.25 -40.16 -6.39
CA TRP A 321 -12.22 -40.13 -5.35
C TRP A 321 -11.98 -41.55 -4.82
N ASN A 322 -10.81 -42.09 -5.12
CA ASN A 322 -10.42 -43.46 -4.78
C ASN A 322 -9.28 -43.46 -3.77
N LEU A 323 -9.29 -44.42 -2.83
CA LEU A 323 -8.15 -44.63 -1.95
C LEU A 323 -6.99 -45.17 -2.80
N LEU A 324 -5.87 -44.47 -2.75
CA LEU A 324 -4.67 -44.76 -3.53
C LEU A 324 -3.62 -45.49 -2.69
N ASP A 325 -3.39 -45.02 -1.46
CA ASP A 325 -2.39 -45.60 -0.55
C ASP A 325 -2.70 -45.28 0.93
N THR A 326 -2.02 -45.95 1.85
CA THR A 326 -2.08 -45.73 3.30
C THR A 326 -0.67 -45.67 3.89
N LEU A 327 -0.29 -44.49 4.38
CA LEU A 327 1.04 -44.20 4.90
C LEU A 327 1.06 -44.26 6.42
N VAL A 328 2.07 -44.90 6.99
CA VAL A 328 2.26 -44.98 8.45
C VAL A 328 3.15 -43.82 8.92
N SER A 329 2.58 -42.87 9.65
CA SER A 329 3.32 -41.79 10.33
C SER A 329 2.53 -41.21 11.49
N SER A 330 3.22 -41.00 12.62
CA SER A 330 2.66 -40.29 13.78
C SER A 330 2.43 -38.81 13.51
N ASN A 331 3.22 -38.20 12.63
CA ASN A 331 3.09 -36.79 12.30
C ASN A 331 1.86 -36.56 11.41
N ALA A 332 1.29 -35.36 11.46
CA ALA A 332 0.20 -34.98 10.57
C ALA A 332 0.75 -34.45 9.24
N PRO A 333 -0.01 -34.57 8.14
CA PRO A 333 0.42 -34.04 6.86
C PRO A 333 0.33 -32.51 6.90
N ALA A 334 1.43 -31.85 6.54
CA ALA A 334 1.59 -30.41 6.61
C ALA A 334 1.28 -29.76 5.26
N THR A 335 1.94 -30.22 4.19
CA THR A 335 1.76 -29.70 2.81
C THR A 335 1.90 -30.80 1.76
N ILE A 336 1.40 -30.53 0.55
CA ILE A 336 1.45 -31.46 -0.57
C ILE A 336 1.58 -30.71 -1.89
N THR A 337 2.42 -31.23 -2.78
CA THR A 337 2.57 -30.75 -4.16
C THR A 337 2.94 -31.89 -5.09
N GLY A 338 2.70 -31.74 -6.39
CA GLY A 338 3.02 -32.80 -7.34
C GLY A 338 2.84 -32.43 -8.81
N THR A 339 3.36 -33.29 -9.67
CA THR A 339 3.34 -33.13 -11.13
C THR A 339 3.21 -34.50 -11.80
N ASN A 340 2.53 -34.57 -12.93
CA ASN A 340 2.53 -35.74 -13.80
C ASN A 340 3.54 -35.55 -14.93
N LEU A 341 4.83 -35.55 -14.57
CA LEU A 341 5.93 -35.45 -15.52
C LEU A 341 6.51 -36.85 -15.73
N ASN A 342 6.14 -37.49 -16.85
CA ASN A 342 6.52 -38.89 -17.14
C ASN A 342 6.13 -39.85 -16.00
N GLY A 343 4.90 -39.72 -15.49
CA GLY A 343 4.42 -40.42 -14.29
C GLY A 343 4.08 -39.46 -13.16
N ILE A 344 3.18 -39.89 -12.28
CA ILE A 344 2.69 -39.09 -11.15
C ILE A 344 3.78 -39.02 -10.08
N LYS A 345 4.25 -37.81 -9.79
CA LYS A 345 5.24 -37.52 -8.75
C LYS A 345 4.61 -36.62 -7.71
N VAL A 346 4.65 -37.04 -6.44
CA VAL A 346 3.97 -36.34 -5.34
C VAL A 346 4.90 -36.27 -4.15
N TYR A 347 5.02 -35.07 -3.57
CA TYR A 347 5.69 -34.82 -2.31
C TYR A 347 4.65 -34.50 -1.24
N ILE A 348 4.73 -35.18 -0.10
CA ILE A 348 3.88 -34.93 1.07
C ILE A 348 4.82 -34.62 2.24
N SER A 349 4.82 -33.40 2.77
CA SER A 349 5.54 -33.09 4.01
C SER A 349 4.68 -33.35 5.23
N THR A 350 5.31 -33.56 6.38
CA THR A 350 4.64 -33.69 7.68
C THR A 350 5.01 -32.56 8.64
N ASP A 351 4.17 -32.34 9.67
CA ASP A 351 4.45 -31.36 10.72
C ASP A 351 5.82 -31.63 11.37
N ASN A 352 6.59 -30.57 11.61
CA ASN A 352 7.98 -30.61 12.12
C ASN A 352 9.01 -31.23 11.15
N GLY A 353 8.68 -31.32 9.87
CA GLY A 353 9.58 -31.80 8.82
C GLY A 353 9.48 -33.30 8.55
N GLY A 354 10.21 -33.75 7.54
CA GLY A 354 10.10 -35.09 6.96
C GLY A 354 8.83 -35.27 6.12
N GLY A 355 8.65 -36.47 5.58
CA GLY A 355 7.49 -36.77 4.74
C GLY A 355 7.68 -37.95 3.82
N PHE A 356 7.00 -37.90 2.67
CA PHE A 356 6.90 -38.98 1.70
C PHE A 356 7.03 -38.48 0.26
N TYR A 357 7.48 -39.37 -0.61
CA TYR A 357 7.60 -39.13 -2.05
C TYR A 357 7.21 -40.36 -2.86
N THR A 358 6.66 -40.17 -4.05
CA THR A 358 6.41 -41.23 -5.05
C THR A 358 6.90 -40.80 -6.42
N GLU A 359 7.38 -41.78 -7.21
CA GLU A 359 7.77 -41.61 -8.62
C GLU A 359 6.64 -41.94 -9.62
N ASN A 360 5.61 -42.67 -9.17
CA ASN A 360 4.60 -43.30 -10.04
C ASN A 360 3.14 -43.10 -9.55
N GLY A 361 2.93 -42.34 -8.48
CA GLY A 361 1.64 -42.09 -7.85
C GLY A 361 1.23 -43.11 -6.82
N LYS A 362 2.04 -44.14 -6.58
CA LYS A 362 1.86 -45.18 -5.56
C LYS A 362 3.23 -45.51 -4.93
N ASP A 363 3.33 -46.52 -4.08
CA ASP A 363 4.64 -46.95 -3.54
C ASP A 363 5.41 -45.82 -2.85
N PHE A 364 4.74 -45.05 -1.98
CA PHE A 364 5.35 -43.88 -1.34
C PHE A 364 6.54 -44.28 -0.44
N ILE A 365 7.68 -43.64 -0.65
CA ILE A 365 8.89 -43.81 0.15
C ILE A 365 9.08 -42.64 1.12
N ALA A 366 9.69 -42.91 2.28
CA ALA A 366 10.00 -41.87 3.25
C ALA A 366 11.07 -40.88 2.72
N LYS A 367 10.86 -39.59 2.99
CA LYS A 367 11.79 -38.49 2.74
C LYS A 367 12.01 -37.69 4.03
N PRO A 368 13.04 -38.00 4.83
CA PRO A 368 13.20 -37.42 6.17
C PRO A 368 13.58 -35.93 6.19
N ASN A 369 14.09 -35.39 5.07
CA ASN A 369 14.63 -34.03 5.01
C ASN A 369 13.67 -32.99 4.40
N LEU A 370 12.40 -33.34 4.15
CA LEU A 370 11.45 -32.36 3.63
C LEU A 370 11.13 -31.28 4.68
N PRO A 371 11.11 -29.99 4.33
CA PRO A 371 10.58 -28.94 5.20
C PRO A 371 9.07 -29.13 5.37
N ASP A 372 8.53 -28.71 6.52
CA ASP A 372 7.09 -28.82 6.76
C ASP A 372 6.29 -27.83 5.90
N LYS A 373 6.87 -26.69 5.49
CA LYS A 373 6.26 -25.72 4.56
C LYS A 373 6.68 -25.88 3.10
N LEU A 374 6.64 -27.09 2.57
CA LEU A 374 6.79 -27.31 1.12
C LEU A 374 5.61 -26.69 0.37
N GLU A 375 5.84 -25.94 -0.71
CA GLU A 375 4.75 -25.22 -1.39
C GLU A 375 4.51 -25.74 -2.81
N THR A 376 5.57 -25.88 -3.63
CA THR A 376 5.40 -26.26 -5.04
C THR A 376 6.55 -27.09 -5.58
N VAL A 377 6.27 -27.90 -6.61
CA VAL A 377 7.26 -28.58 -7.47
C VAL A 377 7.30 -27.91 -8.84
N ALA A 378 8.45 -27.91 -9.51
CA ALA A 378 8.53 -27.41 -10.88
C ALA A 378 7.85 -28.38 -11.86
N PRO A 379 6.96 -27.89 -12.73
CA PRO A 379 6.22 -28.75 -13.66
C PRO A 379 7.11 -29.38 -14.74
N PHE A 380 8.28 -28.80 -15.03
CA PHE A 380 9.22 -29.27 -16.05
C PHE A 380 10.39 -30.09 -15.49
N ASN A 381 10.57 -30.12 -14.17
CA ASN A 381 11.58 -30.96 -13.51
C ASN A 381 11.14 -31.26 -12.08
N ALA A 382 10.72 -32.50 -11.83
CA ALA A 382 10.18 -32.89 -10.53
C ALA A 382 11.21 -32.91 -9.40
N LEU A 383 12.51 -32.86 -9.71
CA LEU A 383 13.56 -32.73 -8.69
C LEU A 383 13.62 -31.32 -8.09
N TYR A 384 13.01 -30.33 -8.74
CA TYR A 384 13.01 -28.95 -8.28
C TYR A 384 11.79 -28.71 -7.40
N VAL A 385 12.00 -28.56 -6.10
CA VAL A 385 10.93 -28.42 -5.11
C VAL A 385 11.20 -27.21 -4.22
N PHE A 386 10.16 -26.43 -3.94
CA PHE A 386 10.27 -25.13 -3.30
C PHE A 386 9.45 -25.11 -2.04
N SER A 387 10.05 -24.58 -0.97
CA SER A 387 9.36 -24.28 0.28
C SER A 387 8.98 -22.81 0.35
N ARG A 388 8.05 -22.52 1.25
CA ARG A 388 7.73 -21.16 1.68
C ARG A 388 8.30 -20.81 3.04
N GLU A 389 9.43 -21.42 3.42
CA GLU A 389 10.16 -20.99 4.61
C GLU A 389 10.62 -19.54 4.46
N ALA A 390 10.80 -18.85 5.58
CA ALA A 390 11.18 -17.43 5.64
C ALA A 390 12.40 -17.10 4.77
N GLN A 391 13.31 -18.07 4.63
CA GLN A 391 14.56 -17.95 3.89
C GLN A 391 14.51 -18.46 2.45
N HIS A 392 13.32 -18.75 1.91
CA HIS A 392 13.16 -19.17 0.52
C HIS A 392 13.96 -20.45 0.18
N ASP A 393 13.78 -21.52 0.96
CA ASP A 393 14.51 -22.76 0.74
C ASP A 393 13.94 -23.55 -0.45
N PHE A 394 14.81 -24.18 -1.22
CA PHE A 394 14.46 -25.02 -2.36
C PHE A 394 15.45 -26.17 -2.52
N SER A 395 15.05 -27.19 -3.28
CA SER A 395 15.85 -28.37 -3.59
C SER A 395 16.01 -28.55 -5.10
N VAL A 396 17.14 -29.10 -5.54
CA VAL A 396 17.39 -29.51 -6.94
C VAL A 396 17.53 -31.03 -7.11
N ASP A 397 17.46 -31.77 -6.01
CA ASP A 397 17.74 -33.20 -5.94
C ASP A 397 16.54 -34.01 -5.43
N GLY A 398 15.32 -33.46 -5.58
CA GLY A 398 14.09 -34.11 -5.18
C GLY A 398 13.89 -34.15 -3.66
N GLY A 399 14.29 -33.10 -2.97
CA GLY A 399 14.09 -32.89 -1.54
C GLY A 399 15.06 -33.66 -0.64
N ASN A 400 16.22 -34.10 -1.15
CA ASN A 400 17.26 -34.70 -0.32
C ASN A 400 18.06 -33.62 0.43
N THR A 401 18.37 -32.53 -0.28
CA THR A 401 19.03 -31.34 0.27
C THR A 401 18.25 -30.09 -0.12
N PHE A 402 18.28 -29.09 0.76
CA PHE A 402 17.69 -27.77 0.55
C PHE A 402 18.76 -26.70 0.68
N VAL A 403 18.73 -25.73 -0.23
CA VAL A 403 19.58 -24.53 -0.20
C VAL A 403 18.71 -23.29 -0.41
N LYS A 404 19.27 -22.11 -0.20
CA LYS A 404 18.55 -20.83 -0.29
C LYS A 404 18.67 -20.26 -1.70
N TYR A 405 17.58 -19.81 -2.32
CA TYR A 405 17.66 -18.98 -3.53
C TYR A 405 17.68 -17.48 -3.14
N PRO A 406 18.09 -16.55 -4.03
CA PRO A 406 18.30 -15.15 -3.65
C PRO A 406 17.05 -14.52 -3.01
N ASN A 407 17.18 -14.04 -1.77
CA ASN A 407 16.07 -13.67 -0.88
C ASN A 407 16.31 -12.32 -0.19
N ASN A 408 16.79 -11.33 -0.93
CA ASN A 408 16.94 -9.97 -0.42
C ASN A 408 15.80 -9.06 -0.92
N ASN A 409 15.68 -7.87 -0.31
CA ASN A 409 14.67 -6.86 -0.64
C ASN A 409 14.74 -6.38 -2.11
N GLY A 410 15.87 -6.60 -2.79
CA GLY A 410 16.07 -6.28 -4.20
C GLY A 410 16.02 -7.49 -5.15
N THR A 411 15.58 -8.68 -4.69
CA THR A 411 15.52 -9.98 -5.45
C THR A 411 14.15 -10.67 -5.39
N THR A 412 13.87 -11.44 -4.35
CA THR A 412 12.60 -12.16 -4.22
C THR A 412 11.81 -11.79 -2.98
N GLY A 413 12.31 -10.82 -2.20
CA GLY A 413 11.73 -10.46 -0.91
C GLY A 413 12.05 -11.49 0.17
N TRP A 414 11.33 -11.37 1.30
CA TRP A 414 11.38 -12.29 2.43
C TRP A 414 9.99 -12.84 2.72
N ASP A 415 9.93 -13.95 3.47
CA ASP A 415 8.68 -14.52 3.97
C ASP A 415 7.64 -14.78 2.88
N PRO A 416 7.97 -15.69 1.94
CA PRO A 416 7.07 -15.99 0.85
C PRO A 416 5.80 -16.66 1.38
N LYS A 417 4.64 -16.27 0.83
CA LYS A 417 3.33 -16.76 1.27
C LYS A 417 2.71 -17.72 0.27
N HIS A 418 2.94 -17.48 -1.02
CA HIS A 418 2.43 -18.32 -2.12
C HIS A 418 3.43 -18.41 -3.26
N LEU A 419 3.85 -19.63 -3.58
CA LEU A 419 4.78 -19.94 -4.68
C LEU A 419 4.04 -20.85 -5.66
N THR A 420 3.94 -20.45 -6.92
CA THR A 420 3.16 -21.22 -7.89
C THR A 420 3.65 -21.04 -9.32
N PHE A 421 3.52 -22.10 -10.11
CA PHE A 421 3.80 -22.06 -11.54
C PHE A 421 2.50 -21.91 -12.33
N TYR A 422 2.46 -20.93 -13.22
CA TYR A 422 1.38 -20.80 -14.19
C TYR A 422 1.84 -21.16 -15.59
N LYS A 423 0.95 -21.78 -16.36
CA LYS A 423 1.19 -22.10 -17.76
C LYS A 423 0.72 -20.94 -18.63
N LYS A 424 1.59 -20.46 -19.52
CA LYS A 424 1.27 -19.45 -20.53
C LYS A 424 0.62 -20.11 -21.75
N ASN A 425 -0.03 -19.29 -22.59
CA ASN A 425 -0.68 -19.74 -23.82
C ASN A 425 0.29 -20.35 -24.84
N ASP A 426 1.56 -19.96 -24.81
CA ASP A 426 2.64 -20.55 -25.63
C ASP A 426 3.17 -21.90 -25.07
N GLY A 427 2.58 -22.40 -23.98
CA GLY A 427 2.97 -23.64 -23.31
C GLY A 427 4.14 -23.50 -22.33
N THR A 428 4.80 -22.34 -22.26
CA THR A 428 5.88 -22.08 -21.30
C THR A 428 5.34 -21.85 -19.89
N TRP A 429 6.22 -21.98 -18.89
CA TRP A 429 5.87 -21.79 -17.48
C TRP A 429 6.43 -20.47 -16.95
N ILE A 430 5.67 -19.82 -16.07
CA ILE A 430 6.10 -18.67 -15.29
C ILE A 430 5.99 -19.01 -13.81
N PHE A 431 7.08 -18.78 -13.08
CA PHE A 431 7.11 -18.97 -11.63
C PHE A 431 6.80 -17.65 -10.95
N VAL A 432 5.81 -17.63 -10.06
CA VAL A 432 5.37 -16.43 -9.35
C VAL A 432 5.51 -16.65 -7.85
N ILE A 433 6.05 -15.65 -7.15
CA ILE A 433 6.15 -15.61 -5.70
C ILE A 433 5.45 -14.36 -5.18
N ALA A 434 4.49 -14.58 -4.29
CA ALA A 434 3.91 -13.56 -3.43
C ALA A 434 4.54 -13.65 -2.03
N ASN A 435 4.90 -12.50 -1.46
CA ASN A 435 5.66 -12.40 -0.21
C ASN A 435 5.33 -11.10 0.54
N ASP A 436 6.00 -10.84 1.67
CA ASP A 436 5.78 -9.64 2.50
C ASP A 436 6.21 -8.32 1.82
N MET A 437 7.09 -8.41 0.82
CA MET A 437 7.60 -7.31 -0.01
C MET A 437 6.86 -7.18 -1.36
N GLY A 438 5.77 -7.91 -1.58
CA GLY A 438 4.98 -7.84 -2.82
C GLY A 438 5.12 -9.07 -3.72
N LEU A 439 5.22 -8.82 -5.03
CA LEU A 439 5.11 -9.85 -6.06
C LEU A 439 6.35 -9.88 -6.97
N THR A 440 6.93 -11.06 -7.12
CA THR A 440 8.03 -11.32 -8.06
C THR A 440 7.71 -12.49 -8.98
N PHE A 441 8.38 -12.53 -10.13
CA PHE A 441 8.24 -13.65 -11.05
C PHE A 441 9.52 -13.95 -11.82
N ASN A 442 9.61 -15.19 -12.32
CA ASN A 442 10.70 -15.71 -13.12
C ASN A 442 10.16 -16.48 -14.33
N THR A 443 10.81 -16.32 -15.48
CA THR A 443 10.43 -16.99 -16.74
C THR A 443 11.44 -18.05 -17.18
N SER A 444 12.44 -18.35 -16.35
CA SER A 444 13.43 -19.37 -16.64
C SER A 444 12.79 -20.76 -16.64
N THR A 445 13.12 -21.55 -17.65
CA THR A 445 12.79 -22.98 -17.72
C THR A 445 13.86 -23.85 -17.05
N THR A 446 14.90 -23.22 -16.50
CA THR A 446 15.94 -23.84 -15.68
C THR A 446 15.89 -23.25 -14.27
N TYR A 447 16.62 -23.87 -13.35
CA TYR A 447 16.68 -23.42 -11.97
C TYR A 447 16.98 -21.91 -11.85
N PRO A 448 16.13 -21.08 -11.20
CA PRO A 448 16.26 -19.63 -11.16
C PRO A 448 17.28 -19.13 -10.13
N SER A 449 18.55 -19.55 -10.27
CA SER A 449 19.64 -19.23 -9.32
C SER A 449 20.10 -17.77 -9.38
N ALA A 450 19.98 -17.12 -10.54
CA ALA A 450 20.54 -15.80 -10.77
C ALA A 450 19.59 -14.68 -10.34
N GLU A 451 20.07 -13.74 -9.53
CA GLU A 451 19.31 -12.56 -9.09
C GLU A 451 18.68 -11.80 -10.28
N SER A 452 19.45 -11.61 -11.36
CA SER A 452 19.02 -10.90 -12.57
C SER A 452 17.88 -11.57 -13.35
N SER A 453 17.53 -12.81 -13.01
CA SER A 453 16.41 -13.53 -13.65
C SER A 453 15.05 -13.20 -13.03
N TRP A 454 15.02 -12.59 -11.85
CA TRP A 454 13.81 -12.18 -11.13
C TRP A 454 13.32 -10.80 -11.56
N LYS A 455 12.00 -10.65 -11.63
CA LYS A 455 11.30 -9.43 -12.05
C LYS A 455 10.25 -9.06 -11.01
N TYR A 456 10.06 -7.76 -10.74
CA TYR A 456 9.12 -7.26 -9.72
C TYR A 456 7.86 -6.70 -10.34
N VAL A 457 6.78 -6.76 -9.57
CA VAL A 457 5.48 -6.15 -9.89
C VAL A 457 5.01 -5.31 -8.71
N ASN A 458 5.88 -4.41 -8.26
CA ASN A 458 5.70 -3.62 -7.03
C ASN A 458 5.71 -2.11 -7.28
N LYS A 459 5.65 -1.67 -8.53
CA LYS A 459 5.73 -0.23 -8.84
C LYS A 459 4.47 0.49 -8.31
N GLU A 460 4.67 1.63 -7.64
CA GLU A 460 3.60 2.54 -7.20
C GLU A 460 2.48 1.83 -6.40
N ASN A 461 2.85 1.04 -5.40
CA ASN A 461 1.91 0.17 -4.68
C ASN A 461 1.40 0.80 -3.37
N THR A 462 0.29 0.29 -2.84
CA THR A 462 -0.31 0.76 -1.60
C THR A 462 0.25 -0.07 -0.45
N HIS A 463 1.37 0.30 0.16
CA HIS A 463 2.02 -0.49 1.23
C HIS A 463 1.02 -0.86 2.35
N ALA A 464 0.41 -2.05 2.28
CA ALA A 464 -0.87 -2.26 2.94
C ALA A 464 -0.75 -2.62 4.42
N ILE A 465 0.43 -3.06 4.87
CA ILE A 465 0.64 -3.63 6.20
C ILE A 465 1.41 -2.64 7.06
N LEU A 466 0.70 -1.60 7.53
CA LEU A 466 1.25 -0.68 8.51
C LEU A 466 1.01 -1.23 9.92
N HIS A 467 2.05 -1.22 10.75
CA HIS A 467 1.95 -1.38 12.21
C HIS A 467 1.74 -0.04 12.92
N GLY A 468 2.14 1.06 12.28
CA GLY A 468 1.93 2.41 12.80
C GLY A 468 2.26 3.48 11.77
N GLY A 469 2.04 4.72 12.15
CA GLY A 469 2.41 5.90 11.37
C GLY A 469 2.08 7.17 12.13
N VAL A 470 2.72 8.26 11.72
CA VAL A 470 2.49 9.59 12.28
C VAL A 470 2.63 10.62 11.17
N ALA A 471 1.81 11.66 11.22
CA ALA A 471 1.89 12.80 10.33
C ALA A 471 1.77 14.10 11.12
N ASP A 472 2.48 15.13 10.67
CA ASP A 472 2.39 16.48 11.21
C ASP A 472 1.64 17.40 10.25
N ASP A 473 0.72 18.19 10.78
CA ASP A 473 -0.17 19.05 10.01
C ASP A 473 0.59 20.19 9.33
N ILE A 474 1.34 20.98 10.13
CA ILE A 474 1.98 22.21 9.66
C ILE A 474 3.15 21.91 8.73
N SER A 475 3.98 20.96 9.12
CA SER A 475 5.24 20.70 8.44
C SER A 475 5.13 19.63 7.35
N GLY A 476 4.00 18.93 7.26
CA GLY A 476 3.74 17.88 6.27
C GLY A 476 4.57 16.60 6.43
N LEU A 477 5.38 16.48 7.51
CA LEU A 477 6.20 15.30 7.77
C LEU A 477 5.29 14.08 7.94
N THR A 478 5.58 12.99 7.23
CA THR A 478 4.81 11.74 7.30
C THR A 478 5.76 10.56 7.43
N ILE A 479 5.58 9.76 8.49
CA ILE A 479 6.36 8.55 8.76
C ILE A 479 5.43 7.35 8.78
N THR A 480 5.86 6.25 8.16
CA THR A 480 5.13 4.98 8.16
C THR A 480 5.99 3.84 8.70
N CYS A 481 5.38 2.95 9.45
CA CYS A 481 6.01 1.82 10.12
C CYS A 481 5.33 0.52 9.62
N HIS A 482 6.09 -0.34 8.94
CA HIS A 482 5.60 -1.50 8.20
C HIS A 482 6.12 -2.80 8.82
N GLN A 483 5.35 -3.87 8.67
CA GLN A 483 5.83 -5.24 8.95
C GLN A 483 6.78 -5.66 7.83
N ASP A 484 8.05 -5.92 8.14
CA ASP A 484 9.15 -6.37 7.29
C ASP A 484 9.89 -5.28 6.44
N PRO A 485 9.30 -4.51 5.50
CA PRO A 485 10.01 -3.45 4.78
C PRO A 485 10.58 -2.36 5.71
N GLY A 486 9.92 -2.17 6.85
CA GLY A 486 10.38 -1.35 7.97
C GLY A 486 9.85 0.06 8.04
N THR A 487 10.70 1.02 8.40
CA THR A 487 10.27 2.41 8.66
C THR A 487 10.68 3.34 7.52
N PHE A 488 9.73 4.14 7.04
CA PHE A 488 9.91 5.05 5.91
C PHE A 488 9.50 6.47 6.26
N GLU A 489 10.30 7.42 5.79
CA GLU A 489 9.87 8.81 5.65
C GLU A 489 9.25 8.99 4.26
N LEU A 490 8.08 9.62 4.21
CA LEU A 490 7.33 9.83 2.97
C LEU A 490 7.38 11.29 2.55
N THR A 491 7.71 11.52 1.27
CA THR A 491 7.63 12.83 0.62
C THR A 491 6.52 12.80 -0.42
N LYS A 492 5.56 13.71 -0.33
CA LYS A 492 4.47 13.81 -1.30
C LYS A 492 5.03 14.17 -2.69
N THR A 493 4.69 13.41 -3.73
CA THR A 493 5.11 13.64 -5.12
C THR A 493 3.95 13.89 -6.08
N GLY A 494 2.72 13.63 -5.64
CA GLY A 494 1.49 13.94 -6.36
C GLY A 494 0.28 13.88 -5.41
N ASP A 495 -0.94 13.94 -5.95
CA ASP A 495 -2.15 14.03 -5.12
C ASP A 495 -2.38 12.79 -4.25
N ASP A 496 -2.13 11.60 -4.80
CA ASP A 496 -2.23 10.30 -4.13
C ASP A 496 -0.89 9.54 -4.09
N THR A 497 0.22 10.17 -4.48
CA THR A 497 1.52 9.52 -4.60
C THR A 497 2.56 10.10 -3.66
N TYR A 498 3.34 9.20 -3.06
CA TYR A 498 4.41 9.51 -2.13
C TYR A 498 5.69 8.77 -2.51
N LEU A 499 6.81 9.47 -2.53
CA LEU A 499 8.13 8.85 -2.55
C LEU A 499 8.48 8.40 -1.14
N SER A 500 8.85 7.13 -0.97
CA SER A 500 9.39 6.63 0.29
C SER A 500 10.91 6.68 0.33
N VAL A 501 11.44 7.00 1.51
CA VAL A 501 12.86 6.83 1.83
C VAL A 501 12.95 5.90 3.02
N LYS A 502 13.48 4.69 2.78
CA LYS A 502 13.73 3.69 3.83
C LYS A 502 14.73 4.22 4.84
N LYS A 503 14.39 4.12 6.13
CA LYS A 503 15.22 4.59 7.25
C LYS A 503 15.84 3.44 8.03
N ASN A 504 15.05 2.38 8.24
CA ASN A 504 15.49 1.11 8.79
C ASN A 504 14.63 -0.01 8.17
N GLY A 505 15.24 -1.16 7.86
CA GLY A 505 14.51 -2.35 7.39
C GLY A 505 14.25 -3.34 8.53
N ALA A 506 13.33 -4.30 8.32
CA ALA A 506 12.63 -5.10 9.35
C ALA A 506 11.57 -4.30 10.11
N ASP A 507 10.76 -4.94 10.96
CA ASP A 507 9.52 -4.35 11.49
C ASP A 507 9.69 -2.96 12.14
N GLY A 508 9.03 -1.97 11.54
CA GLY A 508 8.76 -0.69 12.17
C GLY A 508 7.46 -0.78 12.95
N LEU A 509 7.45 -0.38 14.23
CA LEU A 509 6.34 -0.66 15.13
C LEU A 509 5.47 0.57 15.44
N ARG A 510 6.11 1.69 15.83
CA ARG A 510 5.44 2.96 16.20
C ARG A 510 6.39 4.14 15.95
N ALA A 511 5.83 5.33 15.72
CA ALA A 511 6.61 6.56 15.54
C ALA A 511 5.95 7.77 16.25
N ALA A 512 6.76 8.78 16.55
CA ALA A 512 6.33 10.08 17.07
C ALA A 512 7.16 11.20 16.45
N ILE A 513 6.56 12.37 16.27
CA ILE A 513 7.23 13.56 15.73
C ILE A 513 7.74 14.41 16.89
N SER A 514 8.94 14.98 16.77
CA SER A 514 9.59 15.84 17.76
C SER A 514 10.12 17.12 17.12
N ASN A 515 10.62 18.04 17.95
CA ASN A 515 11.29 19.26 17.51
C ASN A 515 10.41 20.07 16.52
N ASN A 516 9.11 20.16 16.80
CA ASN A 516 8.12 20.88 15.99
C ASN A 516 8.14 20.47 14.50
N GLY A 517 8.16 19.16 14.22
CA GLY A 517 8.10 18.64 12.85
C GLY A 517 9.44 18.64 12.11
N LYS A 518 10.55 18.95 12.80
CA LYS A 518 11.92 18.90 12.25
C LYS A 518 12.60 17.55 12.47
N ALA A 519 12.09 16.73 13.38
CA ALA A 519 12.64 15.42 13.66
C ALA A 519 11.53 14.42 14.03
N TYR A 520 11.89 13.16 14.09
CA TYR A 520 10.99 12.09 14.47
C TYR A 520 11.74 10.94 15.13
N TRP A 521 10.99 10.18 15.90
CA TRP A 521 11.45 9.01 16.61
C TRP A 521 10.62 7.81 16.21
N TYR A 522 11.22 6.63 16.19
CA TYR A 522 10.50 5.39 15.94
C TYR A 522 11.05 4.23 16.76
N ARG A 523 10.14 3.30 17.07
CA ARG A 523 10.44 2.02 17.71
C ARG A 523 10.54 0.96 16.63
N HIS A 524 11.61 0.19 16.68
CA HIS A 524 11.93 -0.84 15.71
C HIS A 524 12.05 -2.21 16.39
N TYR A 525 11.96 -3.28 15.59
CA TYR A 525 12.35 -4.63 15.98
C TYR A 525 13.77 -4.65 16.63
N TRP A 526 13.96 -5.48 17.68
CA TRP A 526 15.15 -5.54 18.56
C TRP A 526 15.39 -4.35 19.52
N ASP A 527 14.30 -3.74 19.97
CA ASP A 527 14.23 -2.94 21.20
C ASP A 527 14.95 -1.59 21.22
N ALA A 528 15.34 -1.09 20.05
CA ALA A 528 15.92 0.23 19.89
C ALA A 528 14.87 1.30 19.60
N PHE A 529 15.01 2.46 20.25
CA PHE A 529 14.45 3.72 19.78
C PHE A 529 15.45 4.38 18.86
N TYR A 530 14.98 4.81 17.71
CA TYR A 530 15.75 5.57 16.74
C TYR A 530 15.25 7.00 16.70
N HIS A 531 16.18 7.93 16.50
CA HIS A 531 15.93 9.33 16.23
C HIS A 531 16.56 9.70 14.90
N ASN A 532 15.78 10.40 14.07
CA ASN A 532 16.23 10.96 12.81
C ASN A 532 15.70 12.38 12.65
N HIS A 533 16.47 13.24 11.97
CA HIS A 533 15.95 14.49 11.44
C HIS A 533 15.12 14.23 10.16
N ALA A 534 14.13 15.10 9.92
CA ALA A 534 13.33 15.08 8.72
C ALA A 534 14.17 15.53 7.52
N ALA A 535 14.05 14.84 6.38
CA ALA A 535 14.86 15.10 5.18
C ALA A 535 14.78 16.55 4.70
N LYS A 536 13.62 17.20 4.84
CA LYS A 536 13.41 18.62 4.50
C LYS A 536 14.30 19.61 5.26
N THR A 537 14.91 19.18 6.37
CA THR A 537 15.84 20.01 7.15
C THR A 537 17.25 20.04 6.58
N GLY A 538 17.59 19.11 5.67
CA GLY A 538 18.95 18.87 5.21
C GLY A 538 19.87 18.23 6.25
N ASP A 539 19.39 17.99 7.47
CA ASP A 539 20.16 17.35 8.54
C ASP A 539 20.06 15.83 8.43
N THR A 540 21.21 15.17 8.30
CA THR A 540 21.29 13.71 8.15
C THR A 540 21.66 13.00 9.44
N ARG A 541 21.80 13.73 10.56
CA ARG A 541 22.18 13.16 11.84
C ARG A 541 21.08 12.26 12.38
N LYS A 542 21.51 11.16 12.99
CA LYS A 542 20.68 10.10 13.54
C LYS A 542 21.35 9.48 14.76
N ALA A 543 20.55 9.01 15.70
CA ALA A 543 21.00 8.29 16.88
C ALA A 543 20.03 7.15 17.23
N SER A 544 20.49 6.20 18.02
CA SER A 544 19.63 5.15 18.58
C SER A 544 20.01 4.81 20.01
N THR A 545 19.04 4.29 20.78
CA THR A 545 19.28 3.81 22.14
C THR A 545 18.28 2.74 22.53
N ASN A 546 18.72 1.79 23.36
CA ASN A 546 17.84 0.82 24.01
C ASN A 546 17.37 1.37 25.36
N VAL A 547 16.11 1.12 25.70
CA VAL A 547 15.53 1.52 26.99
C VAL A 547 15.71 0.43 28.04
N LEU A 548 15.54 -0.84 27.66
CA LEU A 548 15.90 -2.04 28.43
C LEU A 548 16.65 -3.02 27.50
N SER A 549 17.40 -3.96 28.06
CA SER A 549 17.92 -5.12 27.32
C SER A 549 16.81 -6.15 27.16
N ASP A 550 16.53 -6.58 25.92
CA ASP A 550 15.64 -7.69 25.58
C ASP A 550 14.13 -7.49 25.92
N ASP A 551 13.57 -6.34 25.52
CA ASP A 551 12.15 -5.99 25.69
C ASP A 551 11.43 -5.72 24.36
N TRP A 552 10.80 -6.77 23.81
CA TRP A 552 9.92 -6.72 22.60
C TRP A 552 8.71 -5.80 22.74
N TYR A 553 8.50 -5.18 23.90
CA TYR A 553 7.39 -4.28 24.12
C TYR A 553 7.48 -2.98 23.31
N THR A 554 6.30 -2.49 22.92
CA THR A 554 6.08 -1.29 22.12
C THR A 554 5.30 -0.26 22.94
N PRO A 555 5.96 0.43 23.88
CA PRO A 555 5.29 1.36 24.78
C PRO A 555 4.66 2.53 24.02
N PRO A 556 3.58 3.14 24.53
CA PRO A 556 3.15 4.46 24.08
C PRO A 556 4.23 5.49 24.34
N PHE A 557 4.51 6.30 23.33
CA PHE A 557 5.42 7.44 23.43
C PHE A 557 4.95 8.58 22.55
N VAL A 558 5.28 9.80 22.96
CA VAL A 558 4.86 11.04 22.31
C VAL A 558 6.02 12.03 22.28
N GLY A 559 6.07 12.88 21.25
CA GLY A 559 7.05 13.96 21.17
C GLY A 559 6.86 15.02 22.23
N SER A 560 7.96 15.63 22.67
CA SER A 560 7.90 16.86 23.44
C SER A 560 7.37 18.00 22.59
N THR A 561 6.49 18.81 23.19
CA THR A 561 5.98 20.07 22.62
C THR A 561 6.77 21.27 23.12
N LYS A 562 7.78 21.06 23.99
CA LYS A 562 8.63 22.13 24.52
C LYS A 562 9.44 22.77 23.39
N PRO A 563 9.38 24.10 23.22
CA PRO A 563 10.14 24.79 22.17
C PRO A 563 11.63 24.44 22.20
N ASN A 564 12.20 24.15 21.02
CA ASN A 564 13.61 23.79 20.83
C ASN A 564 14.07 22.51 21.55
N GLN A 565 13.15 21.69 22.07
CA GLN A 565 13.48 20.40 22.64
C GLN A 565 13.22 19.28 21.61
N ASP A 566 14.25 18.51 21.32
CA ASP A 566 14.13 17.27 20.54
C ASP A 566 14.09 16.08 21.49
N ALA A 567 12.89 15.73 21.95
CA ALA A 567 12.69 14.67 22.91
C ALA A 567 11.39 13.92 22.69
N ILE A 568 11.30 12.72 23.26
CA ILE A 568 10.07 11.97 23.46
C ILE A 568 9.88 11.60 24.94
N TYR A 569 8.63 11.47 25.35
CA TYR A 569 8.22 10.87 26.61
C TYR A 569 7.73 9.44 26.36
N VAL A 570 8.28 8.48 27.08
CA VAL A 570 8.06 7.04 26.87
C VAL A 570 7.43 6.44 28.12
N SER A 571 6.22 5.89 27.95
CA SER A 571 5.50 5.12 28.98
C SER A 571 5.92 3.65 28.97
N GLY A 572 5.21 2.77 29.68
CA GLY A 572 5.49 1.33 29.73
C GLY A 572 6.22 0.87 30.99
N TYR A 573 6.85 1.81 31.69
CA TYR A 573 7.77 1.53 32.80
C TYR A 573 7.23 2.09 34.11
N ALA A 574 7.89 1.71 35.21
CA ALA A 574 7.57 2.17 36.55
C ALA A 574 7.65 3.70 36.68
N LYS A 575 8.58 4.34 35.97
CA LYS A 575 8.74 5.79 35.85
C LYS A 575 8.54 6.21 34.41
N LEU A 576 7.96 7.39 34.19
CA LEU A 576 7.91 7.98 32.86
C LEU A 576 9.34 8.35 32.44
N LYS A 577 9.76 7.94 31.25
CA LYS A 577 11.12 8.20 30.75
C LYS A 577 11.10 9.35 29.75
N ARG A 578 12.11 10.21 29.76
CA ARG A 578 12.36 11.22 28.72
C ARG A 578 13.65 10.88 27.99
N LEU A 579 13.55 10.71 26.68
CA LEU A 579 14.69 10.50 25.78
C LEU A 579 14.90 11.81 25.03
N THR A 580 16.08 12.40 25.14
CA THR A 580 16.41 13.70 24.53
C THR A 580 17.59 13.52 23.58
N TYR A 581 17.40 13.92 22.33
CA TYR A 581 18.49 13.98 21.36
C TYR A 581 19.31 15.25 21.57
N ASN A 582 20.62 15.09 21.71
CA ASN A 582 21.55 16.18 22.00
C ASN A 582 22.26 16.66 20.73
N ALA A 583 22.76 17.90 20.74
CA ALA A 583 23.56 18.45 19.65
C ALA A 583 24.82 17.62 19.33
N THR A 584 25.31 16.81 20.27
CA THR A 584 26.45 15.89 20.13
C THR A 584 26.13 14.58 19.40
N ASN A 585 24.94 14.45 18.80
CA ASN A 585 24.47 13.22 18.13
C ASN A 585 24.37 12.02 19.09
N THR A 586 23.93 12.29 20.32
CA THR A 586 23.73 11.27 21.38
C THR A 586 22.33 11.39 21.96
N ILE A 587 21.84 10.35 22.63
CA ILE A 587 20.54 10.35 23.31
C ILE A 587 20.76 10.27 24.82
N THR A 588 20.30 11.29 25.53
CA THR A 588 20.21 11.28 27.00
C THR A 588 18.91 10.63 27.44
N LYS A 589 18.98 9.70 28.41
CA LYS A 589 17.82 9.03 29.00
C LYS A 589 17.65 9.48 30.44
N ILE A 590 16.48 10.00 30.79
CA ILE A 590 16.15 10.46 32.15
C ILE A 590 14.88 9.75 32.61
N ASP A 591 14.93 9.17 33.80
CA ASP A 591 13.74 8.76 34.53
C ASP A 591 13.20 9.96 35.30
N LEU A 592 11.94 10.33 35.04
CA LEU A 592 11.27 11.37 35.81
C LEU A 592 11.06 10.89 37.26
N PRO A 593 11.01 11.80 38.25
CA PRO A 593 11.16 11.42 39.66
C PRO A 593 10.04 10.51 40.19
N TYR A 594 8.81 10.67 39.70
CA TYR A 594 7.63 9.95 40.19
C TYR A 594 7.58 8.48 39.74
N ASN A 595 7.35 7.57 40.68
CA ASN A 595 7.30 6.12 40.45
C ASN A 595 5.86 5.59 40.52
N PHE A 596 5.23 5.45 39.35
CA PHE A 596 3.87 4.92 39.23
C PHE A 596 3.73 3.48 39.70
N PHE A 597 4.77 2.65 39.64
CA PHE A 597 4.64 1.29 40.14
C PHE A 597 4.46 1.26 41.67
N ILE A 598 5.18 2.13 42.39
CA ILE A 598 5.06 2.26 43.85
C ILE A 598 3.75 2.95 44.22
N GLU A 599 3.46 4.09 43.59
CA GLU A 599 2.34 4.95 43.98
C GLU A 599 0.99 4.46 43.43
N ALA A 600 1.02 3.96 42.19
CA ALA A 600 -0.16 3.53 41.46
C ALA A 600 -0.40 2.02 41.55
N GLY A 601 0.63 1.21 41.87
CA GLY A 601 0.58 -0.25 41.91
C GLY A 601 0.81 -0.94 40.56
N ASP A 602 1.10 -0.20 39.49
CA ASP A 602 1.38 -0.76 38.15
C ASP A 602 2.16 0.25 37.28
N SER A 603 2.69 -0.21 36.14
CA SER A 603 3.46 0.64 35.22
C SER A 603 2.58 1.58 34.39
N THR A 604 3.22 2.62 33.85
CA THR A 604 2.59 3.54 32.89
C THR A 604 2.20 2.79 31.61
N TRP A 605 1.06 3.13 31.01
CA TRP A 605 0.49 2.45 29.85
C TRP A 605 -0.20 3.38 28.83
N GLY A 606 -0.08 4.69 28.99
CA GLY A 606 -0.50 5.72 28.04
C GLY A 606 0.17 7.04 28.42
N VAL A 607 0.46 7.89 27.43
CA VAL A 607 1.09 9.19 27.65
C VAL A 607 0.64 10.20 26.60
N ALA A 608 0.42 11.45 27.02
CA ALA A 608 0.22 12.60 26.14
C ALA A 608 0.87 13.86 26.73
N VAL A 609 1.18 14.83 25.87
CA VAL A 609 1.71 16.16 26.24
C VAL A 609 0.89 17.20 25.50
N ALA A 610 0.43 18.26 26.19
CA ALA A 610 -0.35 19.31 25.55
C ALA A 610 0.53 20.17 24.63
N LYS A 611 0.00 20.58 23.46
CA LYS A 611 0.72 21.47 22.54
C LYS A 611 0.73 22.93 23.00
N SER A 612 -0.34 23.39 23.61
CA SER A 612 -0.49 24.75 24.16
C SER A 612 0.33 25.00 25.43
N ASP A 613 0.57 23.96 26.23
CA ASP A 613 1.37 24.03 27.45
C ASP A 613 2.19 22.76 27.65
N TYR A 614 3.47 22.82 27.28
CA TYR A 614 4.39 21.68 27.37
C TYR A 614 4.63 21.18 28.79
N LYS A 615 4.23 21.93 29.84
CA LYS A 615 4.32 21.49 31.23
C LYS A 615 3.19 20.51 31.59
N ARG A 616 2.11 20.48 30.80
CA ARG A 616 0.95 19.62 31.00
C ARG A 616 1.21 18.25 30.36
N ILE A 617 1.44 17.26 31.22
CA ILE A 617 1.66 15.86 30.82
C ILE A 617 0.60 14.98 31.45
N TYR A 618 0.09 14.02 30.69
CA TYR A 618 -0.96 13.10 31.09
C TYR A 618 -0.46 11.66 30.98
N VAL A 619 -0.76 10.85 31.98
CA VAL A 619 -0.35 9.44 32.03
C VAL A 619 -1.50 8.58 32.53
N ALA A 620 -1.71 7.44 31.88
CA ALA A 620 -2.57 6.37 32.39
C ALA A 620 -1.71 5.15 32.75
N THR A 621 -2.06 4.40 33.78
CA THR A 621 -1.37 3.17 34.21
C THR A 621 -2.15 1.92 33.82
N LYS A 622 -1.46 0.78 33.73
CA LYS A 622 -2.04 -0.48 33.25
C LYS A 622 -3.25 -0.95 34.08
N ASN A 623 -3.23 -0.69 35.39
CA ASN A 623 -4.34 -0.91 36.30
C ASN A 623 -5.44 0.19 36.28
N LYS A 624 -5.58 0.91 35.17
CA LYS A 624 -6.68 1.86 34.91
C LYS A 624 -6.67 3.09 35.82
N ARG A 625 -5.51 3.64 36.21
CA ARG A 625 -5.43 4.92 36.94
C ARG A 625 -4.95 6.03 36.00
N PHE A 626 -5.32 7.28 36.26
CA PHE A 626 -5.02 8.42 35.40
C PHE A 626 -4.42 9.57 36.21
N PHE A 627 -3.35 10.15 35.70
CA PHE A 627 -2.56 11.18 36.37
C PHE A 627 -2.31 12.37 35.45
N THR A 628 -2.29 13.57 36.01
CA THR A 628 -1.90 14.82 35.35
C THR A 628 -0.72 15.45 36.07
N SER A 629 0.19 16.04 35.30
CA SER A 629 1.26 16.90 35.78
C SER A 629 1.09 18.31 35.22
N LYS A 630 1.56 19.31 35.97
CA LYS A 630 1.60 20.73 35.58
C LYS A 630 3.02 21.31 35.57
N ASP A 631 4.02 20.45 35.72
CA ASP A 631 5.42 20.84 35.95
C ASP A 631 6.41 19.95 35.15
N GLU A 632 6.04 19.53 33.95
CA GLU A 632 6.86 18.64 33.09
C GLU A 632 7.14 17.26 33.72
N GLY A 633 6.20 16.75 34.51
CA GLY A 633 6.25 15.41 35.10
C GLY A 633 7.11 15.30 36.37
N GLN A 634 7.41 16.41 37.05
CA GLN A 634 8.09 16.39 38.35
C GLN A 634 7.12 15.93 39.45
N THR A 635 5.90 16.47 39.47
CA THR A 635 4.83 16.08 40.38
C THR A 635 3.57 15.68 39.60
N TRP A 636 2.73 14.87 40.24
CA TRP A 636 1.56 14.27 39.63
C TRP A 636 0.37 14.36 40.58
N THR A 637 -0.81 14.61 40.00
CA THR A 637 -2.10 14.54 40.68
C THR A 637 -2.93 13.46 40.01
N GLU A 638 -3.45 12.52 40.79
CA GLU A 638 -4.37 11.51 40.29
C GLU A 638 -5.76 12.10 40.08
N THR A 639 -6.48 11.58 39.08
CA THR A 639 -7.89 11.89 38.87
C THR A 639 -8.74 11.54 40.10
N THR A 640 -9.76 12.34 40.37
CA THR A 640 -10.80 12.05 41.38
C THR A 640 -11.96 11.23 40.82
N TYR A 641 -11.94 10.94 39.51
CA TYR A 641 -12.99 10.16 38.85
C TYR A 641 -12.98 8.69 39.30
N SER A 642 -14.07 8.28 39.96
CA SER A 642 -14.26 6.93 40.51
C SER A 642 -15.12 6.02 39.63
N GLY A 643 -15.69 6.54 38.54
CA GLY A 643 -16.54 5.77 37.63
C GLY A 643 -15.79 4.70 36.84
N SER A 644 -16.53 3.95 36.00
CA SER A 644 -15.95 2.95 35.11
C SER A 644 -15.00 3.61 34.10
N LYS A 645 -13.89 2.94 33.83
CA LYS A 645 -12.74 3.47 33.08
C LYS A 645 -12.51 2.67 31.80
N PRO A 646 -11.86 3.24 30.77
CA PRO A 646 -11.53 2.52 29.56
C PRO A 646 -10.74 1.24 29.84
N ASP A 647 -10.87 0.26 28.97
CA ASP A 647 -10.12 -0.99 29.06
C ASP A 647 -9.73 -1.44 27.66
N PRO A 648 -8.49 -1.18 27.21
CA PRO A 648 -8.07 -1.54 25.86
C PRO A 648 -8.17 -3.05 25.58
N ARG A 649 -8.25 -3.89 26.63
CA ARG A 649 -8.11 -5.36 26.68
C ARG A 649 -6.86 -5.86 25.97
N THR A 650 -6.13 -6.78 26.59
CA THR A 650 -5.00 -7.44 25.90
C THR A 650 -5.55 -8.31 24.78
N ILE A 651 -5.26 -7.94 23.53
CA ILE A 651 -5.47 -8.84 22.39
C ILE A 651 -4.16 -9.59 22.18
N TYR A 652 -4.26 -10.90 22.09
CA TYR A 652 -3.15 -11.85 21.99
C TYR A 652 -2.09 -11.45 20.94
N THR A 653 -0.86 -11.38 21.42
CA THR A 653 0.41 -11.82 20.78
C THR A 653 0.70 -11.43 19.33
N TYR A 654 0.60 -10.15 18.99
CA TYR A 654 1.34 -9.49 17.87
C TYR A 654 0.97 -7.99 17.76
N ASN A 655 0.06 -7.48 18.60
CA ASN A 655 -0.36 -6.08 18.55
C ASN A 655 0.70 -5.12 19.14
N GLN A 656 1.54 -4.62 18.25
CA GLN A 656 2.62 -3.65 18.48
C GLN A 656 2.15 -2.23 18.85
N ASN A 657 0.85 -2.02 19.09
CA ASN A 657 0.27 -0.77 19.60
C ASN A 657 -0.58 -1.06 20.85
N SER A 658 0.09 -1.48 21.92
CA SER A 658 -0.55 -1.68 23.23
C SER A 658 -0.60 -0.36 24.01
N GLY A 659 -1.61 -0.22 24.88
CA GLY A 659 -1.77 0.92 25.80
C GLY A 659 -3.08 1.69 25.64
N TYR A 660 -3.27 2.68 26.51
CA TYR A 660 -4.31 3.68 26.37
C TYR A 660 -3.93 4.70 25.32
N ASP A 661 -4.96 5.21 24.66
CA ASP A 661 -4.85 6.35 23.79
C ASP A 661 -5.33 7.59 24.55
N ILE A 662 -4.48 8.61 24.58
CA ILE A 662 -4.72 9.87 25.28
C ILE A 662 -4.44 10.96 24.26
N ASP A 663 -5.43 11.81 24.01
CA ASP A 663 -5.28 12.97 23.14
C ASP A 663 -5.73 14.24 23.86
N VAL A 664 -5.12 15.36 23.51
CA VAL A 664 -5.31 16.65 24.19
C VAL A 664 -5.56 17.72 23.12
N SER A 665 -6.51 18.61 23.38
CA SER A 665 -6.76 19.75 22.48
C SER A 665 -5.51 20.60 22.31
N ASP A 666 -5.20 20.98 21.07
CA ASP A 666 -4.01 21.81 20.80
C ASP A 666 -4.11 23.20 21.43
N THR A 667 -5.32 23.75 21.58
CA THR A 667 -5.56 25.10 22.13
C THR A 667 -5.98 25.10 23.59
N ASP A 668 -6.41 23.97 24.15
CA ASP A 668 -6.94 23.87 25.52
C ASP A 668 -6.34 22.66 26.25
N PRO A 669 -5.33 22.85 27.11
CA PRO A 669 -4.72 21.74 27.81
C PRO A 669 -5.67 21.08 28.81
N ASP A 670 -6.79 21.71 29.20
CA ASP A 670 -7.75 21.12 30.13
C ASP A 670 -8.74 20.16 29.46
N TYR A 671 -8.84 20.20 28.12
CA TYR A 671 -9.64 19.27 27.34
C TYR A 671 -8.84 18.03 26.97
N VAL A 672 -9.09 16.94 27.69
CA VAL A 672 -8.33 15.68 27.56
C VAL A 672 -9.27 14.52 27.27
N VAL A 673 -8.97 13.75 26.23
CA VAL A 673 -9.67 12.51 25.90
C VAL A 673 -8.83 11.32 26.34
N TRP A 674 -9.44 10.40 27.05
CA TRP A 674 -8.85 9.14 27.47
C TRP A 674 -9.68 7.98 26.91
N SER A 675 -9.09 7.16 26.04
CA SER A 675 -9.80 6.10 25.34
C SER A 675 -9.08 4.73 25.38
N GLY A 676 -9.87 3.68 25.15
CA GLY A 676 -9.38 2.31 25.07
C GLY A 676 -10.51 1.27 25.07
N GLY A 677 -10.48 0.39 24.07
CA GLY A 677 -11.34 -0.80 24.01
C GLY A 677 -12.77 -0.49 23.61
N SER A 678 -13.74 -1.26 24.08
CA SER A 678 -15.15 -1.13 23.69
C SER A 678 -16.08 -1.04 24.90
N GLY A 679 -17.30 -0.55 24.68
CA GLY A 679 -18.36 -0.45 25.70
C GLY A 679 -18.70 0.98 26.08
N ALA A 680 -19.61 1.13 27.05
CA ALA A 680 -20.16 2.43 27.41
C ALA A 680 -19.12 3.45 27.89
N ASN A 681 -17.98 3.01 28.42
CA ASN A 681 -16.92 3.88 28.97
C ASN A 681 -15.59 3.74 28.21
N SER A 682 -15.64 3.32 26.94
CA SER A 682 -14.45 3.20 26.10
C SER A 682 -13.80 4.54 25.74
N ILE A 683 -14.51 5.66 25.92
CA ILE A 683 -14.02 7.02 25.75
C ILE A 683 -14.51 7.86 26.92
N LEU A 684 -13.58 8.49 27.61
CA LEU A 684 -13.82 9.49 28.63
C LEU A 684 -13.24 10.84 28.18
N VAL A 685 -13.90 11.92 28.55
CA VAL A 685 -13.43 13.30 28.34
C VAL A 685 -13.36 14.04 29.66
N SER A 686 -12.27 14.79 29.85
CA SER A 686 -12.09 15.76 30.91
C SER A 686 -12.11 17.17 30.33
N LYS A 687 -12.62 18.13 31.10
CA LYS A 687 -12.60 19.58 30.81
C LYS A 687 -11.89 20.38 31.92
N ASP A 688 -11.15 19.69 32.78
CA ASP A 688 -10.42 20.24 33.92
C ASP A 688 -8.99 19.67 34.00
N GLY A 689 -8.47 19.19 32.86
CA GLY A 689 -7.12 18.68 32.72
C GLY A 689 -6.88 17.37 33.45
N GLY A 690 -7.83 16.44 33.35
CA GLY A 690 -7.75 15.08 33.89
C GLY A 690 -8.17 14.93 35.35
N VAL A 691 -8.67 15.97 36.01
CA VAL A 691 -9.09 15.91 37.42
C VAL A 691 -10.40 15.14 37.56
N THR A 692 -11.37 15.38 36.67
CA THR A 692 -12.62 14.61 36.56
C THR A 692 -12.87 14.19 35.11
N PHE A 693 -13.70 13.16 34.92
CA PHE A 693 -14.04 12.64 33.60
C PHE A 693 -15.55 12.42 33.45
N LYS A 694 -16.01 12.48 32.20
CA LYS A 694 -17.36 12.10 31.78
C LYS A 694 -17.28 11.19 30.56
N THR A 695 -18.25 10.30 30.42
CA THR A 695 -18.38 9.42 29.26
C THR A 695 -18.60 10.22 27.97
N MET A 696 -17.89 9.84 26.90
CA MET A 696 -17.95 10.46 25.57
C MET A 696 -18.21 9.40 24.48
N THR A 697 -19.21 8.53 24.68
CA THR A 697 -19.51 7.40 23.77
C THR A 697 -20.89 7.49 23.11
N LYS A 698 -21.65 8.56 23.38
CA LYS A 698 -22.97 8.78 22.77
C LYS A 698 -22.87 8.72 21.24
N GLY A 699 -23.72 7.91 20.61
CA GLY A 699 -23.72 7.69 19.15
C GLY A 699 -22.78 6.58 18.66
N MET A 700 -21.90 6.05 19.52
CA MET A 700 -21.03 4.92 19.19
C MET A 700 -21.61 3.60 19.75
N PRO A 701 -21.81 2.56 18.93
CA PRO A 701 -22.24 1.24 19.42
C PRO A 701 -21.25 0.64 20.42
N THR A 702 -21.76 -0.03 21.47
CA THR A 702 -20.93 -0.62 22.54
C THR A 702 -20.00 -1.75 22.06
N SER A 703 -20.25 -2.32 20.88
CA SER A 703 -19.38 -3.30 20.23
C SER A 703 -18.17 -2.66 19.53
N GLU A 704 -18.20 -1.36 19.22
CA GLU A 704 -17.11 -0.66 18.55
C GLU A 704 -15.95 -0.42 19.52
N ARG A 705 -14.72 -0.63 19.05
CA ARG A 705 -13.50 -0.37 19.82
C ARG A 705 -13.03 1.08 19.70
N ALA A 706 -13.31 1.95 20.63
CA ALA A 706 -12.74 3.28 20.61
C ALA A 706 -11.23 3.27 20.91
N ILE A 707 -10.42 3.22 19.85
CA ILE A 707 -8.96 3.32 19.88
C ILE A 707 -8.50 4.29 18.79
N ASN A 708 -7.35 4.94 19.01
CA ASN A 708 -6.77 5.95 18.13
C ASN A 708 -7.76 7.09 17.89
N ILE A 709 -7.73 8.10 18.74
CA ILE A 709 -8.54 9.31 18.67
C ILE A 709 -7.62 10.46 18.26
N SER A 710 -8.11 11.30 17.35
CA SER A 710 -7.46 12.57 17.02
C SER A 710 -8.48 13.70 17.11
N LEU A 711 -8.26 14.59 18.06
CA LEU A 711 -9.04 15.80 18.31
C LEU A 711 -8.70 16.87 17.27
N SER A 712 -9.69 17.72 16.99
CA SER A 712 -9.41 19.01 16.38
C SER A 712 -8.68 19.94 17.34
N PRO A 713 -7.91 20.92 16.85
CA PRO A 713 -7.17 21.84 17.70
C PRO A 713 -8.01 22.48 18.81
N ASP A 714 -9.27 22.78 18.48
CA ASP A 714 -10.30 23.39 19.32
C ASP A 714 -11.25 22.40 19.99
N HIS A 715 -10.93 21.10 20.02
CA HIS A 715 -11.70 20.00 20.64
C HIS A 715 -13.17 19.80 20.20
N GLN A 716 -13.69 20.61 19.29
CA GLN A 716 -15.08 20.54 18.88
C GLN A 716 -15.36 19.39 17.89
N LEU A 717 -14.31 18.81 17.28
CA LEU A 717 -14.38 17.57 16.50
C LEU A 717 -13.38 16.56 17.05
N ALA A 718 -13.66 15.28 16.83
CA ALA A 718 -12.68 14.22 17.00
C ALA A 718 -12.89 13.13 15.96
N PHE A 719 -11.85 12.42 15.58
CA PHE A 719 -11.93 11.28 14.67
C PHE A 719 -11.37 10.05 15.37
N SER A 720 -12.02 8.90 15.17
CA SER A 720 -11.59 7.63 15.75
C SER A 720 -11.08 6.65 14.69
N GLY A 721 -10.23 5.72 15.11
CA GLY A 721 -9.71 4.63 14.28
C GLY A 721 -10.78 3.66 13.75
N ASN A 722 -12.04 3.80 14.16
CA ASN A 722 -13.15 2.98 13.65
C ASN A 722 -13.98 3.70 12.59
N PHE A 723 -13.46 4.80 12.04
CA PHE A 723 -14.16 5.66 11.09
C PHE A 723 -15.47 6.21 11.68
N TYR A 724 -15.39 6.79 12.88
CA TYR A 724 -16.42 7.68 13.41
C TYR A 724 -15.81 9.06 13.62
N PHE A 725 -16.65 10.09 13.51
CA PHE A 725 -16.30 11.43 13.96
C PHE A 725 -17.25 11.89 15.05
N TYR A 726 -16.73 12.61 16.01
CA TYR A 726 -17.46 13.30 17.06
C TYR A 726 -17.69 14.75 16.65
N THR A 727 -18.84 15.32 17.04
CA THR A 727 -19.08 16.75 17.01
C THR A 727 -19.61 17.25 18.34
N ALA A 728 -19.00 18.30 18.87
CA ALA A 728 -19.45 18.94 20.12
C ALA A 728 -20.84 19.58 19.97
N LYS A 729 -21.25 19.93 18.74
CA LYS A 729 -22.54 20.56 18.41
C LYS A 729 -23.74 19.78 18.97
N ASP A 730 -23.71 18.46 18.92
CA ASP A 730 -24.74 17.59 19.50
C ASP A 730 -24.17 16.58 20.52
N SER A 731 -22.87 16.71 20.81
CA SER A 731 -22.10 15.85 21.70
C SER A 731 -22.22 14.35 21.36
N THR A 732 -22.18 14.02 20.07
CA THR A 732 -22.45 12.67 19.56
C THR A 732 -21.41 12.24 18.52
N TRP A 733 -21.07 10.95 18.52
CA TRP A 733 -20.31 10.27 17.47
C TRP A 733 -21.21 9.83 16.32
N HIS A 734 -20.72 10.04 15.09
CA HIS A 734 -21.40 9.73 13.85
C HIS A 734 -20.52 8.83 12.99
N SER A 735 -21.11 7.79 12.38
CA SER A 735 -20.35 6.85 11.56
C SER A 735 -19.93 7.49 10.22
N MET A 736 -18.68 7.27 9.85
CA MET A 736 -18.11 7.55 8.51
C MET A 736 -17.92 6.27 7.68
N LYS A 737 -18.37 5.12 8.19
CA LYS A 737 -18.27 3.85 7.47
C LYS A 737 -19.13 3.92 6.21
N SER A 738 -18.55 3.59 5.07
CA SER A 738 -19.20 3.57 3.76
C SER A 738 -18.59 2.47 2.89
N THR A 739 -19.17 2.22 1.71
CA THR A 739 -18.58 1.28 0.74
C THR A 739 -17.24 1.73 0.16
N SER A 740 -16.84 2.99 0.38
CA SER A 740 -15.53 3.52 -0.01
C SER A 740 -14.42 3.22 1.00
N VAL A 741 -14.76 2.78 2.23
CA VAL A 741 -13.81 2.34 3.24
C VAL A 741 -13.47 0.87 2.99
N PRO A 742 -12.19 0.49 2.83
CA PRO A 742 -11.79 -0.90 2.67
C PRO A 742 -12.25 -1.81 3.82
N SER A 743 -12.93 -2.91 3.48
CA SER A 743 -13.30 -3.92 4.49
C SER A 743 -12.03 -4.59 5.03
N GLY A 744 -12.08 -5.11 6.26
CA GLY A 744 -10.96 -5.86 6.87
C GLY A 744 -9.79 -4.98 7.31
N THR A 745 -9.90 -3.67 7.14
CA THR A 745 -8.86 -2.71 7.51
C THR A 745 -8.86 -2.41 9.00
N ILE A 746 -7.68 -2.42 9.60
CA ILE A 746 -7.47 -2.09 11.02
C ILE A 746 -6.64 -0.81 11.10
N VAL A 747 -7.24 0.26 11.62
CA VAL A 747 -6.51 1.51 11.83
C VAL A 747 -5.53 1.35 13.00
N LYS A 748 -4.27 1.64 12.73
CA LYS A 748 -3.19 1.65 13.71
C LYS A 748 -2.92 3.03 14.29
N SER A 749 -3.26 4.09 13.55
CA SER A 749 -3.19 5.47 14.02
C SER A 749 -4.05 6.38 13.14
N VAL A 750 -4.56 7.47 13.72
CA VAL A 750 -5.37 8.48 13.03
C VAL A 750 -4.86 9.89 13.35
N GLN A 751 -4.86 10.77 12.35
CA GLN A 751 -4.36 12.14 12.46
C GLN A 751 -5.32 13.07 11.71
N PHE A 752 -5.94 13.98 12.44
CA PHE A 752 -6.61 15.11 11.83
C PHE A 752 -5.58 16.19 11.47
N LEU A 753 -5.51 16.52 10.17
CA LEU A 753 -4.56 17.46 9.59
C LEU A 753 -5.36 18.63 9.00
N PRO A 754 -5.85 19.58 9.83
CA PRO A 754 -6.75 20.63 9.39
C PRO A 754 -6.15 21.55 8.34
N THR A 755 -4.85 21.90 8.43
CA THR A 755 -4.21 22.73 7.38
C THR A 755 -4.03 22.00 6.05
N GLN A 756 -4.13 20.68 6.06
CA GLN A 756 -4.09 19.81 4.87
C GLN A 756 -5.48 19.34 4.43
N ASN A 757 -6.55 19.83 5.07
CA ASN A 757 -7.94 19.48 4.77
C ASN A 757 -8.20 17.96 4.75
N LYS A 758 -7.66 17.22 5.72
CA LYS A 758 -7.84 15.76 5.72
C LYS A 758 -7.80 15.13 7.10
N VAL A 759 -8.35 13.93 7.18
CA VAL A 759 -8.05 12.95 8.22
C VAL A 759 -7.22 11.86 7.60
N ARG A 760 -6.07 11.54 8.17
CA ARG A 760 -5.20 10.46 7.72
C ARG A 760 -5.34 9.26 8.64
N TYR A 761 -5.51 8.09 8.03
CA TYR A 761 -5.57 6.80 8.70
C TYR A 761 -4.40 5.94 8.23
N PHE A 762 -3.55 5.52 9.18
CA PHE A 762 -2.53 4.52 8.93
C PHE A 762 -3.10 3.17 9.24
N THR A 763 -3.16 2.29 8.26
CA THR A 763 -3.93 1.07 8.36
C THR A 763 -3.14 -0.17 8.01
N TRP A 764 -3.48 -1.23 8.74
CA TRP A 764 -3.18 -2.59 8.34
C TRP A 764 -4.34 -3.06 7.45
N GLY A 765 -4.01 -3.45 6.21
CA GLY A 765 -4.93 -3.91 5.17
C GLY A 765 -5.14 -2.97 3.99
N ALA A 766 -5.02 -1.65 4.16
CA ALA A 766 -5.20 -0.69 3.05
C ALA A 766 -4.06 0.35 2.94
N GLY A 767 -3.06 0.29 3.82
CA GLY A 767 -1.96 1.24 3.84
C GLY A 767 -2.38 2.60 4.36
N MET A 768 -1.95 3.67 3.71
CA MET A 768 -2.27 5.05 4.10
C MET A 768 -3.56 5.52 3.41
N LEU A 769 -4.64 5.61 4.18
CA LEU A 769 -5.96 6.01 3.73
C LEU A 769 -6.26 7.43 4.23
N ASP A 770 -6.49 8.37 3.32
CA ASP A 770 -6.92 9.73 3.66
C ASP A 770 -8.44 9.86 3.46
N PHE A 771 -9.11 10.57 4.36
CA PHE A 771 -10.39 11.22 4.09
C PHE A 771 -10.12 12.69 3.78
N ASN A 772 -10.14 13.06 2.51
CA ASN A 772 -9.99 14.44 2.07
C ASN A 772 -11.30 15.19 2.33
N ILE A 773 -11.23 16.19 3.19
CA ILE A 773 -12.36 17.00 3.61
C ILE A 773 -12.56 18.10 2.58
N THR A 774 -13.77 18.15 2.03
CA THR A 774 -14.21 19.22 1.13
C THR A 774 -15.05 20.25 1.86
N LYS A 775 -15.69 19.90 2.99
CA LYS A 775 -16.55 20.80 3.75
C LYS A 775 -16.77 20.32 5.18
N ILE A 776 -16.90 21.27 6.11
CA ILE A 776 -17.43 21.06 7.47
C ILE A 776 -18.44 22.18 7.77
N ILE A 777 -19.71 21.85 8.06
CA ILE A 777 -20.78 22.83 8.35
C ILE A 777 -20.88 23.09 9.85
N GLY A 778 -20.98 24.35 10.24
CA GLY A 778 -21.25 24.77 11.63
C GLY A 778 -20.00 25.00 12.48
N LYS A 779 -18.82 25.07 11.83
CA LYS A 779 -17.61 25.63 12.41
C LYS A 779 -16.95 26.48 11.34
N ASP A 780 -16.54 27.69 11.69
CA ASP A 780 -15.84 28.63 10.81
C ASP A 780 -14.39 28.19 10.48
N TYR A 781 -14.08 26.89 10.49
CA TYR A 781 -12.79 26.40 9.98
C TYR A 781 -12.69 26.54 8.47
N PHE A 782 -13.82 26.60 7.75
CA PHE A 782 -13.83 26.64 6.29
C PHE A 782 -15.02 27.46 5.74
N LYS A 783 -15.13 28.74 6.10
CA LYS A 783 -15.88 29.67 5.25
C LYS A 783 -15.00 29.98 4.05
N PHE A 784 -15.32 29.35 2.91
CA PHE A 784 -14.57 29.45 1.67
C PHE A 784 -14.25 30.90 1.33
N ILE A 785 -12.96 31.18 1.23
CA ILE A 785 -12.46 32.42 0.70
C ILE A 785 -12.42 32.29 -0.82
N LEU A 786 -13.29 33.01 -1.53
CA LEU A 786 -13.04 33.32 -2.94
C LEU A 786 -11.86 34.29 -2.93
N VAL A 787 -10.66 33.73 -3.00
CA VAL A 787 -9.44 34.50 -3.22
C VAL A 787 -9.29 34.61 -4.73
N SER A 788 -9.20 35.84 -5.20
CA SER A 788 -8.81 36.15 -6.56
C SER A 788 -7.56 37.02 -6.50
N GLY A 789 -6.91 37.23 -7.63
CA GLY A 789 -5.88 38.23 -7.67
C GLY A 789 -5.50 38.55 -9.10
N GLU A 790 -4.93 39.73 -9.25
CA GLU A 790 -4.50 40.26 -10.53
C GLU A 790 -3.01 40.57 -10.43
N VAL A 791 -2.29 40.24 -11.49
CA VAL A 791 -0.86 40.50 -11.60
C VAL A 791 -0.68 41.65 -12.57
N ASN A 792 -0.12 42.74 -12.09
CA ASN A 792 0.27 43.85 -12.95
C ASN A 792 1.74 43.65 -13.36
N SER A 793 1.92 42.99 -14.49
CA SER A 793 3.23 42.69 -15.07
C SER A 793 4.03 43.93 -15.47
N ALA A 794 3.41 45.11 -15.59
CA ALA A 794 4.12 46.35 -15.91
C ALA A 794 4.97 46.89 -14.74
N ASN A 795 4.63 46.55 -13.49
CA ASN A 795 5.21 47.16 -12.29
C ASN A 795 5.85 46.16 -11.30
N ASN A 796 6.03 44.89 -11.67
CA ASN A 796 6.47 43.80 -10.77
C ASN A 796 5.68 43.78 -9.45
N ALA A 797 4.36 43.90 -9.55
CA ALA A 797 3.47 43.91 -8.41
C ALA A 797 2.28 42.98 -8.69
N SER A 798 1.89 42.22 -7.67
CA SER A 798 0.61 41.51 -7.67
C SER A 798 -0.28 42.11 -6.59
N SER A 799 -1.58 41.88 -6.73
CA SER A 799 -2.52 42.19 -5.66
C SER A 799 -3.42 40.99 -5.41
N ILE A 800 -3.44 40.57 -4.15
CA ILE A 800 -4.25 39.47 -3.67
C ILE A 800 -5.54 40.07 -3.12
N ASN A 801 -6.67 39.63 -3.66
CA ASN A 801 -8.00 40.02 -3.24
C ASN A 801 -8.71 38.83 -2.59
N TRP A 802 -9.43 39.07 -1.51
CA TRP A 802 -10.21 38.02 -0.90
C TRP A 802 -11.46 38.53 -0.22
N ASN A 803 -12.52 37.75 -0.34
CA ASN A 803 -13.81 38.08 0.24
C ASN A 803 -14.11 37.15 1.41
N VAL A 804 -14.58 37.72 2.51
CA VAL A 804 -14.93 36.98 3.73
C VAL A 804 -16.36 37.33 4.12
N ILE A 805 -17.18 36.31 4.37
CA ILE A 805 -18.54 36.47 4.88
C ILE A 805 -18.44 36.44 6.40
N GLU A 806 -18.61 37.60 7.04
CA GLU A 806 -18.51 37.82 8.50
C GLU A 806 -17.10 37.51 9.06
N ASP A 807 -16.38 38.52 9.52
CA ASP A 807 -15.01 38.44 10.06
C ASP A 807 -14.92 38.91 11.53
N GLU A 808 -16.05 38.96 12.23
CA GLU A 808 -16.20 39.46 13.60
C GLU A 808 -15.27 38.80 14.63
N ASN A 809 -14.84 37.55 14.38
CA ASN A 809 -13.95 36.79 15.26
C ASN A 809 -12.49 36.72 14.77
N ILE A 810 -12.19 37.31 13.62
CA ILE A 810 -10.84 37.34 13.04
C ILE A 810 -10.10 38.56 13.61
N ALA A 811 -8.88 38.36 14.10
CA ALA A 811 -8.01 39.44 14.52
C ALA A 811 -7.29 40.06 13.31
N TYR A 812 -6.67 39.22 12.49
CA TYR A 812 -5.99 39.62 11.26
C TYR A 812 -5.79 38.42 10.32
N TYR A 813 -5.44 38.71 9.08
CA TYR A 813 -5.03 37.72 8.08
C TYR A 813 -3.53 37.83 7.85
N THR A 814 -2.81 36.71 7.82
CA THR A 814 -1.42 36.66 7.32
C THR A 814 -1.45 36.18 5.88
N VAL A 815 -0.88 36.97 4.96
CA VAL A 815 -0.76 36.55 3.57
C VAL A 815 0.59 35.89 3.37
N LEU A 816 0.56 34.69 2.81
CA LEU A 816 1.72 33.88 2.51
C LEU A 816 1.94 33.80 1.01
N ARG A 817 3.20 33.79 0.59
CA ARG A 817 3.63 33.69 -0.80
C ARG A 817 4.62 32.54 -0.98
N SER A 818 4.54 31.86 -2.11
CA SER A 818 5.48 30.80 -2.51
C SER A 818 5.76 30.87 -4.01
N THR A 819 6.98 30.51 -4.43
CA THR A 819 7.36 30.37 -5.85
C THR A 819 7.28 28.93 -6.36
N ASP A 820 7.12 27.96 -5.46
CA ASP A 820 7.15 26.52 -5.76
C ASP A 820 5.89 25.77 -5.27
N SER A 821 4.91 26.48 -4.70
CA SER A 821 3.69 25.98 -4.07
C SER A 821 3.88 25.17 -2.78
N LEU A 822 5.13 25.06 -2.29
CA LEU A 822 5.51 24.21 -1.17
C LEU A 822 6.05 25.05 -0.01
N ASN A 823 6.97 25.95 -0.31
CA ASN A 823 7.65 26.79 0.67
C ASN A 823 7.00 28.18 0.70
N PHE A 824 6.20 28.43 1.74
CA PHE A 824 5.47 29.68 1.92
C PHE A 824 6.16 30.61 2.91
N VAL A 825 6.38 31.86 2.50
CA VAL A 825 6.90 32.95 3.34
C VAL A 825 5.80 33.98 3.59
N SER A 826 5.77 34.56 4.79
CA SER A 826 4.84 35.65 5.10
C SER A 826 5.27 36.93 4.41
N ILE A 827 4.35 37.58 3.69
CA ILE A 827 4.57 38.88 3.04
C ILE A 827 3.88 40.04 3.76
N GLY A 828 3.07 39.76 4.79
CA GLY A 828 2.44 40.78 5.61
C GLY A 828 1.15 40.33 6.29
N ASN A 829 0.67 41.16 7.22
CA ASN A 829 -0.60 40.97 7.91
C ASN A 829 -1.59 42.07 7.50
N LYS A 830 -2.88 41.69 7.39
CA LYS A 830 -4.00 42.59 7.15
C LYS A 830 -4.98 42.48 8.31
N THR A 831 -5.17 43.53 9.09
CA THR A 831 -6.15 43.56 10.18
C THR A 831 -7.56 43.31 9.63
N ALA A 832 -8.37 42.54 10.36
CA ALA A 832 -9.76 42.34 10.00
C ALA A 832 -10.56 43.64 10.20
N LEU A 833 -11.43 43.97 9.25
CA LEU A 833 -12.37 45.07 9.37
C LEU A 833 -13.45 44.65 10.38
N ALA A 834 -13.59 45.36 11.48
CA ALA A 834 -14.54 45.01 12.54
C ALA A 834 -15.94 45.57 12.22
N ASN A 835 -16.54 45.12 11.12
CA ASN A 835 -17.82 45.64 10.60
C ASN A 835 -18.77 44.52 10.19
N ASN A 836 -20.04 44.63 10.62
CA ASN A 836 -21.12 43.66 10.36
C ASN A 836 -21.67 43.72 8.92
N LEU A 837 -20.79 43.77 7.92
CA LEU A 837 -21.20 43.71 6.53
C LEU A 837 -21.45 42.25 6.11
N PRO A 838 -22.42 41.98 5.22
CA PRO A 838 -22.67 40.64 4.68
C PRO A 838 -21.45 40.02 3.98
N THR A 839 -20.51 40.84 3.50
CA THR A 839 -19.22 40.40 2.94
C THR A 839 -18.22 41.54 3.09
N ASN A 840 -17.05 41.22 3.66
CA ASN A 840 -15.90 42.12 3.74
C ASN A 840 -14.87 41.73 2.67
N ASN A 841 -14.41 42.73 1.92
CA ASN A 841 -13.45 42.55 0.84
C ASN A 841 -12.10 43.08 1.29
N TYR A 842 -11.08 42.27 1.10
CA TYR A 842 -9.72 42.57 1.49
C TYR A 842 -8.81 42.56 0.28
N GLN A 843 -7.83 43.45 0.32
CA GLN A 843 -6.78 43.55 -0.67
C GLN A 843 -5.44 43.75 0.02
N MET A 844 -4.42 43.03 -0.47
CA MET A 844 -3.04 43.26 -0.09
C MET A 844 -2.14 43.32 -1.33
N PRO A 845 -1.35 44.39 -1.50
CA PRO A 845 -0.32 44.44 -2.53
C PRO A 845 0.89 43.59 -2.15
N ASP A 846 1.53 42.99 -3.14
CA ASP A 846 2.78 42.25 -3.00
C ASP A 846 3.80 42.78 -4.02
N SER A 847 4.90 43.32 -3.50
CA SER A 847 6.01 43.84 -4.29
C SER A 847 6.91 42.66 -4.66
N LEU A 848 6.80 42.19 -5.90
CA LEU A 848 7.55 41.03 -6.40
C LEU A 848 9.03 41.33 -6.71
N LYS A 849 9.53 42.49 -6.29
CA LYS A 849 10.90 42.96 -6.53
C LYS A 849 11.97 42.08 -5.89
N ASP A 850 11.62 41.34 -4.84
CA ASP A 850 12.52 40.42 -4.15
C ASP A 850 12.60 39.04 -4.82
N ILE A 851 11.75 38.76 -5.81
CA ILE A 851 11.84 37.58 -6.66
C ILE A 851 12.80 37.87 -7.81
N THR A 852 14.05 37.43 -7.66
CA THR A 852 15.14 37.70 -8.60
C THR A 852 15.22 36.69 -9.77
N ALA A 853 14.55 35.55 -9.65
CA ALA A 853 14.50 34.50 -10.68
C ALA A 853 13.14 34.44 -11.37
N PRO A 854 13.07 34.16 -12.69
CA PRO A 854 11.80 34.01 -13.40
C PRO A 854 10.95 32.88 -12.81
N VAL A 855 9.69 33.17 -12.51
CA VAL A 855 8.74 32.18 -11.97
C VAL A 855 7.47 32.19 -12.79
N ALA A 856 7.06 31.02 -13.30
CA ALA A 856 5.88 30.91 -14.17
C ALA A 856 4.57 31.19 -13.40
N LYS A 857 4.57 30.84 -12.12
CA LYS A 857 3.45 31.03 -11.20
C LYS A 857 3.95 31.53 -9.87
N ILE A 858 3.15 32.35 -9.22
CA ILE A 858 3.33 32.67 -7.80
C ILE A 858 2.10 32.16 -7.07
N TYR A 859 2.33 31.51 -5.95
CA TYR A 859 1.30 30.85 -5.16
C TYR A 859 1.05 31.64 -3.89
N TYR A 860 -0.23 31.82 -3.56
CA TYR A 860 -0.64 32.55 -2.36
C TYR A 860 -1.56 31.70 -1.50
N GLN A 861 -1.45 31.93 -0.19
CA GLN A 861 -2.35 31.42 0.82
C GLN A 861 -2.66 32.54 1.80
N ILE A 862 -3.84 32.48 2.40
CA ILE A 862 -4.26 33.39 3.44
C ILE A 862 -4.43 32.57 4.70
N VAL A 863 -3.81 33.02 5.79
CA VAL A 863 -4.01 32.46 7.12
C VAL A 863 -4.88 33.43 7.91
N SER A 864 -6.15 33.10 8.09
CA SER A 864 -7.03 33.79 9.05
C SER A 864 -6.54 33.50 10.46
N VAL A 865 -6.23 34.54 11.23
CA VAL A 865 -5.85 34.43 12.64
C VAL A 865 -6.98 34.99 13.48
N TYR A 866 -7.60 34.14 14.28
CA TYR A 866 -8.74 34.47 15.12
C TYR A 866 -8.29 35.20 16.41
N LYS A 867 -9.24 35.89 17.06
CA LYS A 867 -9.00 36.58 18.34
C LYS A 867 -8.57 35.63 19.47
N ASP A 868 -8.94 34.36 19.37
CA ASP A 868 -8.51 33.28 20.27
C ASP A 868 -7.14 32.67 19.88
N SER A 869 -6.43 33.26 18.92
CA SER A 869 -5.16 32.81 18.34
C SER A 869 -5.22 31.55 17.47
N SER A 870 -6.40 30.95 17.25
CA SER A 870 -6.55 29.85 16.29
C SER A 870 -6.31 30.34 14.86
N ARG A 871 -5.91 29.41 13.97
CA ARG A 871 -5.50 29.74 12.60
C ARG A 871 -6.17 28.84 11.58
N VAL A 872 -6.64 29.44 10.49
CA VAL A 872 -7.25 28.73 9.35
C VAL A 872 -6.54 29.17 8.08
N ARG A 873 -6.17 28.22 7.22
CA ARG A 873 -5.48 28.50 5.97
C ARG A 873 -6.41 28.32 4.78
N SER A 874 -6.35 29.24 3.81
CA SER A 874 -7.07 29.13 2.55
C SER A 874 -6.49 28.03 1.66
N ASN A 875 -7.23 27.66 0.61
CA ASN A 875 -6.64 26.96 -0.52
C ASN A 875 -5.47 27.76 -1.12
N THR A 876 -4.52 27.05 -1.73
CA THR A 876 -3.46 27.68 -2.52
C THR A 876 -4.03 28.18 -3.84
N ILE A 877 -3.77 29.45 -4.17
CA ILE A 877 -4.07 29.99 -5.48
C ILE A 877 -2.80 30.33 -6.21
N SER A 878 -2.72 29.86 -7.45
CA SER A 878 -1.68 30.25 -8.37
C SER A 878 -2.12 31.45 -9.19
N MET A 879 -1.28 32.48 -9.23
CA MET A 879 -1.38 33.59 -10.16
C MET A 879 -0.26 33.52 -11.18
N GLY A 880 -0.41 34.21 -12.32
CA GLY A 880 0.70 34.40 -13.25
C GLY A 880 1.90 35.01 -12.52
N GLY A 881 3.09 34.42 -12.63
CA GLY A 881 4.26 34.97 -11.94
C GLY A 881 4.86 36.18 -12.65
N ILE A 882 6.01 36.65 -12.18
CA ILE A 882 6.90 37.46 -13.03
C ILE A 882 7.45 36.51 -14.08
N LEU A 883 6.70 36.41 -15.18
CA LEU A 883 7.20 35.83 -16.39
C LEU A 883 8.35 36.73 -16.84
N GLY A 884 9.58 36.27 -16.59
CA GLY A 884 10.64 36.50 -17.57
C GLY A 884 10.08 36.16 -18.95
N PRO A 885 10.55 36.81 -20.02
CA PRO A 885 9.84 36.85 -21.30
C PRO A 885 9.36 35.44 -21.68
N LEU A 886 8.14 35.32 -22.19
CA LEU A 886 7.56 34.02 -22.54
C LEU A 886 8.60 33.24 -23.33
N LYS A 887 9.02 32.08 -22.81
CA LYS A 887 10.11 31.28 -23.40
C LYS A 887 9.82 31.11 -24.88
N LEU A 888 10.68 31.68 -25.73
CA LEU A 888 10.60 31.58 -27.18
C LEU A 888 10.47 30.10 -27.56
N HIS A 889 9.25 29.70 -27.92
CA HIS A 889 8.96 28.35 -28.39
C HIS A 889 8.98 28.37 -29.91
N PHE A 890 9.95 27.66 -30.47
CA PHE A 890 9.97 27.39 -31.90
C PHE A 890 9.22 26.09 -32.16
N GLU A 891 8.21 26.13 -33.04
CA GLU A 891 7.64 24.90 -33.60
C GLU A 891 8.66 24.18 -34.49
N GLU A 892 9.61 24.94 -35.03
CA GLU A 892 10.72 24.43 -35.81
C GLU A 892 11.94 25.33 -35.58
N PHE A 893 13.08 24.76 -35.20
CA PHE A 893 14.38 25.41 -35.39
C PHE A 893 15.39 24.33 -35.72
N SER A 894 15.75 24.24 -37.00
CA SER A 894 16.59 23.17 -37.52
C SER A 894 17.63 23.72 -38.48
N LEU A 895 18.75 23.02 -38.57
CA LEU A 895 19.75 23.25 -39.62
C LEU A 895 20.02 21.96 -40.38
N SER A 896 20.35 22.10 -41.65
CA SER A 896 20.93 21.05 -42.47
C SER A 896 22.11 21.63 -43.25
N ASN A 897 23.27 20.97 -43.17
CA ASN A 897 24.46 21.38 -43.88
C ASN A 897 24.84 20.35 -44.95
N LYS A 898 25.00 20.79 -46.19
CA LYS A 898 25.46 19.96 -47.33
C LYS A 898 26.33 20.82 -48.25
N ASP A 899 27.48 20.29 -48.67
CA ASP A 899 28.39 20.94 -49.65
C ASP A 899 28.75 22.40 -49.27
N ASN A 900 29.09 22.64 -47.99
CA ASN A 900 29.42 23.95 -47.41
C ASN A 900 28.29 24.99 -47.40
N ILE A 901 27.06 24.53 -47.63
CA ILE A 901 25.85 25.34 -47.55
C ILE A 901 25.07 24.89 -46.32
N VAL A 902 24.86 25.81 -45.38
CA VAL A 902 24.02 25.59 -44.21
C VAL A 902 22.65 26.20 -44.45
N ASN A 903 21.62 25.36 -44.50
CA ASN A 903 20.23 25.78 -44.57
C ASN A 903 19.63 25.75 -43.17
N ILE A 904 19.15 26.90 -42.72
CA ILE A 904 18.58 27.10 -41.39
C ILE A 904 17.11 27.44 -41.56
N LYS A 905 16.25 26.70 -40.88
CA LYS A 905 14.79 26.89 -40.91
C LYS A 905 14.29 27.15 -39.51
N TRP A 906 13.41 28.14 -39.36
CA TRP A 906 12.73 28.34 -38.10
C TRP A 906 11.28 28.79 -38.25
N LYS A 907 10.46 28.35 -37.30
CA LYS A 907 9.05 28.71 -37.17
C LYS A 907 8.75 29.16 -35.73
N ALA A 908 8.38 30.43 -35.55
CA ALA A 908 8.21 31.07 -34.25
C ALA A 908 6.82 31.74 -34.14
N PRO A 909 5.77 30.98 -33.77
CA PRO A 909 4.41 31.51 -33.66
C PRO A 909 4.23 32.26 -32.33
N ASN A 910 4.80 33.46 -32.22
CA ASN A 910 4.57 34.32 -31.06
C ASN A 910 4.15 35.72 -31.52
N ALA A 911 2.91 36.09 -31.18
CA ALA A 911 2.26 37.33 -31.61
C ALA A 911 2.97 38.61 -31.12
N ASN A 912 3.74 38.53 -30.03
CA ASN A 912 4.38 39.68 -29.38
C ASN A 912 5.83 39.97 -29.82
N LEU A 913 6.35 39.21 -30.79
CA LEU A 913 7.70 39.42 -31.34
C LEU A 913 7.80 40.70 -32.16
N GLN A 914 8.85 41.49 -31.95
CA GLN A 914 9.19 42.67 -32.77
C GLN A 914 10.34 42.40 -33.72
N SER A 915 11.37 41.64 -33.32
CA SER A 915 12.45 41.27 -34.22
C SER A 915 13.02 39.89 -33.92
N LEU A 916 13.54 39.23 -34.96
CA LEU A 916 14.34 38.02 -34.88
C LEU A 916 15.68 38.28 -35.57
N THR A 917 16.78 38.04 -34.87
CA THR A 917 18.14 38.18 -35.37
C THR A 917 18.83 36.83 -35.34
N LEU A 918 19.11 36.26 -36.51
CA LEU A 918 19.98 35.09 -36.64
C LEU A 918 21.42 35.54 -36.40
N GLN A 919 22.08 34.87 -35.46
CA GLN A 919 23.48 35.05 -35.13
C GLN A 919 24.30 33.81 -35.47
N LYS A 920 25.58 34.03 -35.77
CA LYS A 920 26.59 33.01 -36.07
C LYS A 920 27.81 33.17 -35.18
N SER A 921 28.46 32.07 -34.84
CA SER A 921 29.70 32.03 -34.07
C SER A 921 30.59 30.90 -34.59
N THR A 922 31.91 31.02 -34.42
CA THR A 922 32.90 29.97 -34.73
C THR A 922 33.45 29.29 -33.47
N ASP A 923 33.18 29.83 -32.29
CA ASP A 923 33.64 29.30 -30.99
C ASP A 923 32.50 28.87 -30.06
N GLY A 924 31.25 29.17 -30.41
CA GLY A 924 30.07 28.86 -29.60
C GLY A 924 29.83 29.84 -28.46
N GLU A 925 30.67 30.88 -28.31
CA GLU A 925 30.61 31.87 -27.23
C GLU A 925 30.42 33.30 -27.77
N ASN A 926 31.23 33.69 -28.76
CA ASN A 926 31.19 35.00 -29.40
C ASN A 926 30.35 34.95 -30.68
N PHE A 927 29.15 35.55 -30.62
CA PHE A 927 28.18 35.54 -31.72
C PHE A 927 28.08 36.89 -32.41
N VAL A 928 28.06 36.87 -33.75
CA VAL A 928 27.85 38.03 -34.62
C VAL A 928 26.51 37.94 -35.34
N ASP A 929 25.85 39.08 -35.57
CA ASP A 929 24.58 39.15 -36.28
C ASP A 929 24.76 38.84 -37.78
N VAL A 930 23.96 37.92 -38.31
CA VAL A 930 23.97 37.53 -39.73
C VAL A 930 22.76 38.09 -40.47
N LYS A 931 21.58 38.02 -39.84
CA LYS A 931 20.33 38.50 -40.44
C LYS A 931 19.33 38.91 -39.38
N THR A 932 18.85 40.15 -39.46
CA THR A 932 17.77 40.66 -38.60
C THR A 932 16.50 40.85 -39.42
N ILE A 933 15.37 40.37 -38.89
CA ILE A 933 14.04 40.52 -39.45
C ILE A 933 13.20 41.29 -38.43
N ILE A 934 12.69 42.46 -38.82
CA ILE A 934 11.87 43.32 -37.97
C ILE A 934 10.42 43.23 -38.44
N LYS A 935 9.49 43.15 -37.48
CA LYS A 935 8.05 43.15 -37.71
C LYS A 935 7.62 44.55 -38.19
N SER A 936 7.10 44.60 -39.41
CA SER A 936 6.39 45.75 -39.99
C SER A 936 4.95 45.33 -40.27
N SER A 937 4.11 46.26 -40.74
CA SER A 937 2.68 46.00 -41.00
C SER A 937 2.40 44.82 -41.94
N ASN A 938 3.40 44.38 -42.73
CA ASN A 938 3.25 43.30 -43.73
C ASN A 938 4.24 42.11 -43.55
N THR A 939 5.09 42.08 -42.51
CA THR A 939 6.02 40.95 -42.31
C THR A 939 5.47 39.90 -41.35
N ASN A 940 5.22 38.70 -41.87
CA ASN A 940 4.91 37.52 -41.06
C ASN A 940 6.21 36.87 -40.56
N LEU A 941 6.48 36.95 -39.26
CA LEU A 941 7.67 36.35 -38.64
C LEU A 941 7.54 34.84 -38.40
N ASN A 942 6.38 34.24 -38.71
CA ASN A 942 6.08 32.88 -38.29
C ASN A 942 6.93 31.82 -38.96
N SER A 943 7.43 31.98 -40.20
CA SER A 943 8.24 30.95 -40.88
C SER A 943 9.33 31.61 -41.72
N ASN A 944 10.58 31.18 -41.51
CA ASN A 944 11.75 31.76 -42.16
C ASN A 944 12.74 30.68 -42.56
N VAL A 945 13.42 30.93 -43.68
CA VAL A 945 14.54 30.11 -44.18
C VAL A 945 15.71 31.04 -44.44
N PHE A 946 16.91 30.60 -44.06
CA PHE A 946 18.16 31.28 -44.36
C PHE A 946 19.18 30.27 -44.87
N THR A 947 19.99 30.69 -45.84
CA THR A 947 21.05 29.88 -46.43
C THR A 947 22.37 30.62 -46.23
N ASP A 948 23.27 30.02 -45.45
CA ASP A 948 24.63 30.52 -45.26
C ASP A 948 25.62 29.71 -46.12
N LYS A 949 26.41 30.40 -46.94
CA LYS A 949 27.51 29.77 -47.70
C LYS A 949 28.79 29.99 -46.92
N ILE A 950 29.32 28.91 -46.34
CA ILE A 950 30.57 28.98 -45.58
C ILE A 950 31.73 28.94 -46.58
N SER A 951 32.23 30.11 -46.98
CA SER A 951 33.45 30.27 -47.76
C SER A 951 34.64 29.79 -46.94
N ASN A 952 35.48 28.91 -47.50
CA ASN A 952 36.69 28.33 -46.88
C ASN A 952 36.49 27.17 -45.89
N ALA A 953 35.76 26.13 -46.32
CA ALA A 953 35.70 24.82 -45.66
C ALA A 953 37.00 23.99 -45.77
N ALA A 954 38.17 24.65 -45.65
CA ALA A 954 39.46 23.99 -45.52
C ALA A 954 39.83 23.73 -44.05
N ASN A 955 39.13 24.35 -43.09
CA ASN A 955 39.32 24.13 -41.65
C ASN A 955 38.04 23.53 -41.06
N ASN A 956 38.18 22.43 -40.31
CA ASN A 956 37.13 21.67 -39.62
C ASN A 956 36.43 22.44 -38.47
N GLU A 957 36.11 23.71 -38.66
CA GLU A 957 35.55 24.58 -37.64
C GLU A 957 34.04 24.39 -37.55
N THR A 958 33.57 24.03 -36.35
CA THR A 958 32.14 23.95 -36.06
C THR A 958 31.57 25.36 -36.04
N VAL A 959 30.59 25.64 -36.88
CA VAL A 959 29.89 26.92 -36.90
C VAL A 959 28.59 26.79 -36.11
N TYR A 960 28.37 27.71 -35.19
CA TYR A 960 27.23 27.73 -34.29
C TYR A 960 26.25 28.82 -34.72
N TYR A 961 24.96 28.50 -34.71
CA TYR A 961 23.88 29.44 -35.02
C TYR A 961 22.90 29.51 -33.86
N ARG A 962 22.43 30.71 -33.56
CA ARG A 962 21.31 30.92 -32.63
C ARG A 962 20.43 32.05 -33.14
N ILE A 963 19.19 32.08 -32.68
CA ILE A 963 18.27 33.18 -32.95
C ILE A 963 18.13 33.99 -31.69
N VAL A 964 18.28 35.30 -31.84
CA VAL A 964 18.02 36.32 -30.83
C VAL A 964 16.67 36.95 -31.13
N SER A 965 15.70 36.81 -30.24
CA SER A 965 14.41 37.49 -30.40
C SER A 965 14.33 38.72 -29.52
N LYS A 966 13.69 39.79 -30.03
CA LYS A 966 13.25 40.91 -29.21
C LYS A 966 11.75 41.08 -29.27
N ASP A 967 11.13 41.31 -28.12
CA ASP A 967 9.69 41.57 -28.01
C ASP A 967 9.37 43.08 -28.09
N ALA A 968 8.10 43.42 -27.94
CA ALA A 968 7.60 44.80 -27.91
C ALA A 968 8.24 45.71 -26.84
N ASN A 969 8.86 45.12 -25.81
CA ASN A 969 9.52 45.82 -24.72
C ASN A 969 11.05 45.82 -24.86
N ASN A 970 11.58 45.46 -26.04
CA ASN A 970 13.01 45.34 -26.35
C ASN A 970 13.75 44.27 -25.51
N GLN A 971 13.02 43.36 -24.85
CA GLN A 971 13.62 42.28 -24.07
C GLN A 971 14.15 41.18 -24.98
N THR A 972 15.35 40.70 -24.68
CA THR A 972 16.09 39.78 -25.55
C THR A 972 16.02 38.35 -25.05
N GLN A 973 15.75 37.39 -25.95
CA GLN A 973 15.87 35.96 -25.69
C GLN A 973 16.69 35.24 -26.75
N TYR A 974 17.23 34.09 -26.38
CA TYR A 974 18.05 33.25 -27.26
C TYR A 974 17.37 31.90 -27.49
N SER A 975 17.42 31.40 -28.72
CA SER A 975 17.14 29.99 -29.00
C SER A 975 18.20 29.08 -28.38
N SER A 976 17.99 27.76 -28.43
CA SER A 976 19.10 26.81 -28.35
C SER A 976 20.15 27.13 -29.42
N ILE A 977 21.42 26.82 -29.17
CA ILE A 977 22.48 26.95 -30.18
C ILE A 977 22.44 25.69 -31.06
N LEU A 978 22.32 25.87 -32.37
CA LEU A 978 22.51 24.79 -33.35
C LEU A 978 23.93 24.85 -33.89
N ALA A 979 24.70 23.80 -33.66
CA ALA A 979 26.02 23.63 -34.27
C ALA A 979 25.88 22.94 -35.63
N THR A 980 26.60 23.40 -36.66
CA THR A 980 26.85 22.56 -37.84
C THR A 980 27.42 21.25 -37.31
N GLN A 981 26.85 20.10 -37.66
CA GLN A 981 27.38 18.84 -37.15
C GLN A 981 28.88 18.78 -37.42
N LYS A 982 29.66 18.59 -36.36
CA LYS A 982 31.07 18.21 -36.44
C LYS A 982 31.11 16.90 -37.21
N LEU A 983 31.33 17.00 -38.51
CA LEU A 983 31.70 15.87 -39.34
C LEU A 983 33.22 15.64 -39.17
N VAL A 984 33.69 15.55 -37.91
CA VAL A 984 34.91 14.78 -37.62
C VAL A 984 34.47 13.34 -37.59
N ILE A 985 34.23 12.87 -38.80
CA ILE A 985 34.17 11.48 -39.08
C ILE A 985 35.63 11.07 -39.34
N THR A 986 36.46 10.96 -38.31
CA THR A 986 37.74 10.25 -38.43
C THR A 986 37.65 8.82 -37.89
N ASP A 987 36.70 8.53 -37.00
CA ASP A 987 36.46 7.15 -36.51
C ASP A 987 35.17 6.48 -37.03
N LEU A 988 34.32 7.21 -37.76
CA LEU A 988 33.14 6.65 -38.43
C LEU A 988 33.31 6.54 -39.97
N ILE A 989 34.38 7.11 -40.57
CA ILE A 989 34.69 7.03 -42.01
C ILE A 989 35.51 5.76 -42.22
N SER A 990 36.38 5.40 -41.28
CA SER A 990 37.03 4.08 -41.23
C SER A 990 36.00 2.94 -41.14
N LEU A 991 34.82 3.15 -40.55
CA LEU A 991 33.72 2.17 -40.56
C LEU A 991 32.95 2.12 -41.89
N LYS A 992 32.93 3.20 -42.69
CA LYS A 992 32.33 3.20 -44.05
C LYS A 992 33.30 2.74 -45.13
N THR A 993 34.61 2.79 -44.90
CA THR A 993 35.64 2.30 -45.84
C THR A 993 36.10 0.86 -45.55
N GLN A 994 35.73 0.27 -44.41
CA GLN A 994 35.92 -1.15 -44.13
C GLN A 994 34.87 -2.00 -44.87
N LYS A 995 35.28 -2.54 -46.03
CA LYS A 995 34.45 -3.48 -46.80
C LYS A 995 34.64 -4.89 -46.24
N ILE A 996 33.62 -5.39 -45.55
CA ILE A 996 33.49 -6.81 -45.18
C ILE A 996 32.52 -7.47 -46.15
N SER A 997 32.99 -8.47 -46.89
CA SER A 997 32.16 -9.25 -47.81
C SER A 997 32.30 -10.74 -47.55
N LEU A 998 31.17 -11.45 -47.71
CA LEU A 998 31.07 -12.88 -47.51
C LEU A 998 30.84 -13.57 -48.85
N SER A 999 31.62 -14.60 -49.15
CA SER A 999 31.48 -15.37 -50.38
C SER A 999 31.88 -16.83 -50.17
N PRO A 1000 31.21 -17.80 -50.82
CA PRO A 1000 29.95 -17.65 -51.54
C PRO A 1000 28.77 -17.40 -50.57
N ASN A 1001 27.71 -16.76 -51.04
CA ASN A 1001 26.45 -16.62 -50.31
C ASN A 1001 25.29 -16.74 -51.32
N PRO A 1002 24.57 -17.89 -51.39
CA PRO A 1002 24.57 -18.98 -50.41
C PRO A 1002 25.89 -19.78 -50.32
N ALA A 1003 26.26 -20.20 -49.11
CA ALA A 1003 27.46 -20.96 -48.78
C ALA A 1003 27.14 -22.45 -48.56
N LYS A 1004 28.11 -23.33 -48.82
CA LYS A 1004 27.96 -24.79 -48.68
C LYS A 1004 28.82 -25.39 -47.59
N ASN A 1005 30.15 -25.42 -47.74
CA ASN A 1005 31.06 -25.99 -46.74
C ASN A 1005 31.94 -24.93 -46.09
N TYR A 1006 32.27 -23.88 -46.84
CA TYR A 1006 33.17 -22.83 -46.40
C TYR A 1006 32.55 -21.47 -46.66
N LEU A 1007 32.85 -20.53 -45.78
CA LEU A 1007 32.47 -19.13 -45.90
C LEU A 1007 33.74 -18.29 -45.88
N ASP A 1008 34.08 -17.69 -47.01
CA ASP A 1008 35.20 -16.77 -47.08
C ASP A 1008 34.78 -15.39 -46.59
N ILE A 1009 35.61 -14.84 -45.72
CA ILE A 1009 35.46 -13.51 -45.13
C ILE A 1009 36.57 -12.65 -45.70
N ASN A 1010 36.20 -11.71 -46.57
CA ASN A 1010 37.13 -10.73 -47.11
C ASN A 1010 37.06 -9.45 -46.27
N LEU A 1011 38.17 -9.11 -45.62
CA LEU A 1011 38.32 -7.94 -44.78
C LEU A 1011 39.29 -6.96 -45.45
N LYS A 1012 38.84 -5.73 -45.78
CA LYS A 1012 39.72 -4.67 -46.29
C LYS A 1012 39.72 -3.46 -45.37
N ASN A 1013 40.90 -2.86 -45.15
CA ASN A 1013 41.12 -1.67 -44.30
C ASN A 1013 40.84 -1.87 -42.81
N ILE A 1014 41.03 -3.08 -42.28
CA ILE A 1014 40.82 -3.37 -40.86
C ILE A 1014 42.10 -3.15 -40.05
N SER A 1015 42.01 -2.39 -38.97
CA SER A 1015 43.15 -1.96 -38.14
C SER A 1015 43.20 -2.58 -36.74
N SER A 1016 42.32 -3.51 -36.40
CA SER A 1016 42.26 -4.15 -35.07
C SER A 1016 41.79 -5.60 -35.16
N PRO A 1017 42.18 -6.49 -34.24
CA PRO A 1017 41.73 -7.89 -34.22
C PRO A 1017 40.24 -8.02 -33.83
N PHE A 1018 39.55 -8.98 -34.44
CA PHE A 1018 38.13 -9.26 -34.20
C PHE A 1018 37.90 -10.72 -33.80
N GLU A 1019 37.15 -10.94 -32.73
CA GLU A 1019 36.59 -12.26 -32.44
C GLU A 1019 35.51 -12.60 -33.46
N THR A 1020 35.60 -13.80 -34.05
CA THR A 1020 34.69 -14.25 -35.11
C THR A 1020 33.73 -15.29 -34.56
N SER A 1021 32.43 -15.11 -34.80
CA SER A 1021 31.40 -16.06 -34.39
C SER A 1021 30.29 -16.20 -35.44
N ILE A 1022 29.69 -17.38 -35.53
CA ILE A 1022 28.49 -17.62 -36.33
C ILE A 1022 27.30 -17.79 -35.38
N VAL A 1023 26.27 -16.97 -35.58
CA VAL A 1023 25.02 -17.03 -34.83
C VAL A 1023 23.86 -17.39 -35.74
N ASP A 1024 22.91 -18.17 -35.23
CA ASP A 1024 21.63 -18.37 -35.91
C ASP A 1024 20.67 -17.19 -35.68
N ILE A 1025 19.46 -17.28 -36.25
CA ILE A 1025 18.42 -16.25 -36.11
C ILE A 1025 17.90 -16.08 -34.67
N LEU A 1026 18.14 -17.05 -33.80
CA LEU A 1026 17.79 -17.00 -32.37
C LEU A 1026 18.94 -16.43 -31.52
N GLY A 1027 20.06 -16.06 -32.15
CA GLY A 1027 21.25 -15.50 -31.50
C GLY A 1027 22.15 -16.54 -30.83
N LYS A 1028 21.92 -17.85 -31.05
CA LYS A 1028 22.74 -18.93 -30.50
C LYS A 1028 24.06 -19.02 -31.28
N ASN A 1029 25.19 -19.00 -30.58
CA ASN A 1029 26.52 -19.20 -31.18
C ASN A 1029 26.70 -20.68 -31.58
N HIS A 1030 26.99 -20.94 -32.86
CA HIS A 1030 27.26 -22.29 -33.38
C HIS A 1030 28.75 -22.55 -33.62
N LEU A 1031 29.51 -21.50 -33.94
CA LEU A 1031 30.97 -21.56 -34.11
C LEU A 1031 31.58 -20.28 -33.52
N VAL A 1032 32.68 -20.42 -32.79
CA VAL A 1032 33.45 -19.29 -32.24
C VAL A 1032 34.93 -19.53 -32.53
N HIS A 1033 35.55 -18.59 -33.24
CA HIS A 1033 36.96 -18.61 -33.57
C HIS A 1033 37.63 -17.34 -33.00
N LYS A 1034 38.60 -17.52 -32.12
CA LYS A 1034 39.39 -16.43 -31.54
C LYS A 1034 40.66 -16.25 -32.36
N PRO A 1035 40.96 -15.07 -32.93
CA PRO A 1035 42.14 -14.94 -33.78
C PRO A 1035 43.42 -14.99 -32.95
N THR A 1036 44.34 -15.86 -33.34
CA THR A 1036 45.78 -15.64 -33.20
C THR A 1036 46.24 -14.80 -34.39
N GLU A 1037 46.62 -13.56 -34.09
CA GLU A 1037 47.25 -12.55 -34.97
C GLU A 1037 46.80 -12.53 -36.45
N ILE A 1038 45.81 -11.69 -36.77
CA ILE A 1038 45.45 -11.39 -38.17
C ILE A 1038 46.30 -10.21 -38.67
N VAL A 1039 47.09 -10.47 -39.71
CA VAL A 1039 47.83 -9.48 -40.50
C VAL A 1039 46.85 -8.70 -41.38
N LYS A 1040 47.10 -7.39 -41.53
CA LYS A 1040 46.25 -6.45 -42.29
C LYS A 1040 46.03 -6.92 -43.75
N ASP A 1041 44.77 -6.85 -44.20
CA ASP A 1041 44.31 -7.04 -45.59
C ASP A 1041 44.32 -8.48 -46.19
N GLU A 1042 44.00 -9.52 -45.39
CA GLU A 1042 43.84 -10.89 -45.89
C GLU A 1042 42.39 -11.44 -45.91
N LYS A 1043 42.17 -12.41 -46.81
CA LYS A 1043 40.97 -13.25 -46.93
C LYS A 1043 41.13 -14.48 -46.05
N TYR A 1044 40.19 -14.73 -45.14
CA TYR A 1044 40.20 -15.94 -44.28
C TYR A 1044 38.91 -16.76 -44.46
N SER A 1045 39.04 -18.08 -44.54
CA SER A 1045 37.94 -19.01 -44.80
C SER A 1045 37.53 -19.77 -43.54
N LEU A 1046 36.22 -19.75 -43.23
CA LEU A 1046 35.66 -20.47 -42.10
C LEU A 1046 34.97 -21.75 -42.57
N ASP A 1047 35.34 -22.90 -41.99
CA ASP A 1047 34.59 -24.15 -42.17
C ASP A 1047 33.24 -24.06 -41.45
N ILE A 1048 32.18 -24.20 -42.23
CA ILE A 1048 30.77 -24.18 -41.81
C ILE A 1048 30.04 -25.45 -42.23
N SER A 1049 30.77 -26.51 -42.61
CA SER A 1049 30.22 -27.78 -43.09
C SER A 1049 29.31 -28.45 -42.06
N SER A 1050 29.60 -28.26 -40.77
CA SER A 1050 28.81 -28.77 -39.64
C SER A 1050 27.48 -28.04 -39.40
N LEU A 1051 27.26 -26.88 -40.05
CA LEU A 1051 26.00 -26.14 -39.91
C LEU A 1051 24.90 -26.74 -40.78
N GLU A 1052 23.69 -26.85 -40.21
CA GLU A 1052 22.49 -27.20 -40.96
C GLU A 1052 22.12 -26.11 -41.99
N SER A 1053 21.27 -26.44 -42.96
CA SER A 1053 20.82 -25.43 -43.94
C SER A 1053 19.90 -24.41 -43.28
N GLY A 1054 20.18 -23.13 -43.48
CA GLY A 1054 19.47 -22.07 -42.79
C GLY A 1054 20.09 -20.69 -42.99
N ILE A 1055 19.50 -19.69 -42.34
CA ILE A 1055 20.00 -18.32 -42.33
C ILE A 1055 20.86 -18.13 -41.08
N TYR A 1056 22.09 -17.71 -41.29
CA TYR A 1056 23.07 -17.45 -40.24
C TYR A 1056 23.64 -16.05 -40.38
N PHE A 1057 24.21 -15.55 -39.28
CA PHE A 1057 24.91 -14.28 -39.25
C PHE A 1057 26.33 -14.50 -38.76
N LEU A 1058 27.30 -14.04 -39.55
CA LEU A 1058 28.67 -13.86 -39.09
C LEU A 1058 28.73 -12.60 -38.24
N LYS A 1059 29.20 -12.73 -37.00
CA LYS A 1059 29.49 -11.63 -36.09
C LYS A 1059 31.01 -11.52 -35.87
N LEU A 1060 31.55 -10.35 -36.15
CA LEU A 1060 32.95 -9.97 -35.89
C LEU A 1060 32.95 -8.89 -34.81
N ALA A 1061 33.56 -9.14 -33.66
CA ALA A 1061 33.54 -8.23 -32.51
C ALA A 1061 34.95 -7.86 -32.05
N SER A 1062 35.24 -6.56 -31.94
CA SER A 1062 36.40 -6.02 -31.24
C SER A 1062 35.95 -5.33 -29.94
N LYS A 1063 36.89 -4.78 -29.16
CA LYS A 1063 36.58 -3.99 -27.95
C LYS A 1063 35.73 -2.74 -28.24
N GLN A 1064 35.72 -2.26 -29.47
CA GLN A 1064 35.14 -0.96 -29.85
C GLN A 1064 34.07 -1.06 -30.93
N THR A 1065 34.05 -2.14 -31.71
CA THR A 1065 33.20 -2.27 -32.92
C THR A 1065 32.68 -3.68 -33.11
N ILE A 1066 31.44 -3.80 -33.61
CA ILE A 1066 30.81 -5.08 -33.94
C ILE A 1066 30.25 -5.01 -35.37
N PHE A 1067 30.64 -5.97 -36.21
CA PHE A 1067 30.06 -6.17 -37.54
C PHE A 1067 29.21 -7.43 -37.57
N ILE A 1068 28.07 -7.35 -38.25
CA ILE A 1068 27.17 -8.49 -38.46
C ILE A 1068 26.82 -8.59 -39.94
N LYS A 1069 27.03 -9.76 -40.54
CA LYS A 1069 26.69 -10.04 -41.94
C LYS A 1069 25.91 -11.34 -42.06
N LYS A 1070 24.75 -11.26 -42.69
CA LYS A 1070 23.89 -12.42 -43.00
C LYS A 1070 24.49 -13.24 -44.15
N PHE A 1071 24.48 -14.56 -44.02
CA PHE A 1071 24.65 -15.49 -45.13
C PHE A 1071 23.68 -16.67 -45.02
N ILE A 1072 23.46 -17.36 -46.15
CA ILE A 1072 22.55 -18.50 -46.26
C ILE A 1072 23.39 -19.76 -46.41
N LYS A 1073 23.23 -20.75 -45.52
CA LYS A 1073 23.83 -22.08 -45.62
C LYS A 1073 22.91 -23.03 -46.38
N THR A 1074 23.45 -23.77 -47.33
CA THR A 1074 22.73 -24.79 -48.11
C THR A 1074 23.42 -26.16 -48.00
N LYS A 1075 22.69 -27.25 -48.26
CA LYS A 1075 23.23 -28.62 -48.27
C LYS A 1075 24.23 -28.77 -49.43
N ASN A 1076 25.25 -29.60 -49.24
CA ASN A 1076 25.99 -30.13 -50.39
C ASN A 1076 25.01 -30.95 -51.24
N ASN A 1077 25.11 -30.81 -52.56
CA ASN A 1077 24.53 -31.82 -53.45
C ASN A 1077 25.49 -32.99 -53.49
#